data_AF-A0A0Q8LIU1-F1
#
_entry.id   AF-A0A0Q8LIU1-F1
#
_cell.length_a   1.000
_cell.length_b   1.000
_cell.length_c   1.000
_cell.angle_alpha   90.00
_cell.angle_beta   90.00
_cell.angle_gamma   90.00
#
_symmetry.space_group_name_H-M   'P 1'
#
loop_
_entity.id
_entity.type
_entity.pdbx_description
1 polymer ?
#
loop_
_entity_poly.entity_id
_entity_poly.type
_entity_poly.pdbx_seq_one_letter_code
_entity_poly.pdbx_strand_id
1 'polypeptide(L)'
;MSQSPYPTITTGPPRPSLILRPGQIALPPGMERYTIQGNGAVLIEVEAGDTITVRNVEGGQACELLAWDATGVTDAAILGERSNSNAAGIKDLLTAGDDSLGALRRGIARRQVQLDQAKAVRVFGSATPAGTEQGFTVARDGSMIIAAPGGPMLVDGHDTATPLTVVVRRVTIRLKTKSQLADPLADPVLDLRVHSATAESYFVKAGDYLQIIDVDGRQCTDFQCFSARKLDKGLDHPLDVTTTRTLMGSSYPMPGLHSKYYDQDMEPLVEVVQDTCGRHDAFALACAAKYYDDIGYPGHTNCSENFNGALAGKGVSPRAGWMAINFFFNTAIDAHGIMVSDEPWSRPGDYVLLRALTDIVCVSSACPDDTTPANGWDLTDIHVRTYSGQHKFSRAIARRMTPDSEPKMTRETAFHSSFAKHTRNFAEYRGYWLANAFAKDGPIAEYWACRQDAVIMDLSPLRKFEVTGPDSEALLQYTLTRDVKKLGVGQVVYSAMCYEHGGMIDDGTLLRLGKDNFRWVGGDDLSGEWLRETAKKLDLNVLVRSSTDQMHNVAVQGPKSRDILRDVIWTSPLQPSIDELEWFRFAVARIGGGNGVPVVVSRTGYTGELGYEIWCHPRDAEKVFDAIWKAGQPHGLKPMGLQALDMVRIEAGLIFAGYEFSDQTDPFEAGIGFTVPLKSKTDDFIGREALIRRKENPRNRLVGLDIDANVAVGHGDCVHVGRAQIGVVTSGMRSPVLNKNIALARLDVTHAAIGTEVEIGKLDGHAKRLPARVVAFAHYDPHKTRPRS
;
A
#
# COMPACT_ATOMS: atom_id res chain seq x y z
N MET A 1 56.14 9.76 15.56
CA MET A 1 55.14 8.71 15.82
C MET A 1 55.47 8.10 17.17
N SER A 2 54.62 8.31 18.18
CA SER A 2 54.83 7.79 19.53
C SER A 2 54.57 6.28 19.54
N GLN A 3 55.61 5.48 19.76
CA GLN A 3 55.52 4.03 19.99
C GLN A 3 55.28 3.77 21.48
N SER A 4 54.08 4.10 21.96
CA SER A 4 53.63 3.60 23.27
C SER A 4 53.41 2.09 23.18
N PRO A 5 53.93 1.28 24.13
CA PRO A 5 53.63 -0.16 24.21
C PRO A 5 52.19 -0.45 24.67
N TYR A 6 51.43 0.59 25.03
CA TYR A 6 50.05 0.46 25.46
C TYR A 6 49.08 0.70 24.29
N PRO A 7 48.01 -0.13 24.17
CA PRO A 7 47.00 0.06 23.15
C PRO A 7 46.32 1.42 23.31
N THR A 8 45.91 2.00 22.18
CA THR A 8 45.16 3.26 22.19
C THR A 8 43.82 3.03 22.89
N ILE A 9 43.66 3.58 24.09
CA ILE A 9 42.42 3.48 24.86
C ILE A 9 41.44 4.53 24.32
N THR A 10 40.22 4.14 23.98
CA THR A 10 39.12 5.08 23.75
C THR A 10 38.79 5.75 25.08
N THR A 11 39.18 7.01 25.26
CA THR A 11 38.94 7.76 26.49
C THR A 11 37.48 8.22 26.57
N GLY A 12 36.84 7.98 27.71
CA GLY A 12 35.47 8.42 28.01
C GLY A 12 34.60 7.31 28.58
N PRO A 13 33.47 7.64 29.25
CA PRO A 13 32.49 6.64 29.65
C PRO A 13 31.93 5.92 28.41
N PRO A 14 31.52 4.65 28.53
CA PRO A 14 30.82 3.97 27.44
C PRO A 14 29.58 4.79 27.07
N ARG A 15 29.42 5.07 25.77
CA ARG A 15 28.18 5.67 25.27
C ARG A 15 27.12 4.56 25.23
N PRO A 16 25.88 4.83 25.66
CA PRO A 16 24.80 3.86 25.47
C PRO A 16 24.63 3.59 23.98
N SER A 17 24.19 2.37 23.64
CA SER A 17 23.72 2.09 22.29
C SER A 17 22.57 3.04 21.95
N LEU A 18 22.71 3.79 20.86
CA LEU A 18 21.63 4.59 20.31
C LEU A 18 20.85 3.70 19.35
N ILE A 19 19.63 3.33 19.74
CA ILE A 19 18.69 2.62 18.85
C ILE A 19 17.74 3.68 18.28
N LEU A 20 17.81 3.91 16.97
CA LEU A 20 16.81 4.71 16.27
C LEU A 20 15.58 3.82 16.04
N ARG A 21 14.41 4.24 16.54
CA ARG A 21 13.15 3.48 16.45
C ARG A 21 12.11 4.27 15.64
N PRO A 22 12.37 4.55 14.35
CA PRO A 22 11.36 5.18 13.49
C PRO A 22 10.10 4.30 13.46
N GLY A 23 8.92 4.91 13.55
CA GLY A 23 7.64 4.18 13.59
C GLY A 23 7.15 3.73 14.97
N GLN A 24 7.98 3.77 16.01
CA GLN A 24 7.54 3.57 17.38
C GLN A 24 7.16 4.92 17.99
N ILE A 25 5.98 5.42 17.62
CA ILE A 25 5.44 6.64 18.23
C ILE A 25 5.03 6.31 19.67
N ALA A 26 5.96 6.43 20.61
CA ALA A 26 5.61 6.65 22.00
C ALA A 26 5.21 8.12 22.11
N LEU A 27 3.93 8.43 21.86
CA LEU A 27 3.39 9.74 22.21
C LEU A 27 3.66 9.97 23.71
N PRO A 28 4.06 11.18 24.14
CA PRO A 28 4.22 11.47 25.56
C PRO A 28 2.98 11.05 26.36
N PRO A 29 3.12 10.63 27.63
CA PRO A 29 1.98 10.25 28.47
C PRO A 29 0.87 11.31 28.43
N GLY A 30 -0.38 10.86 28.23
CA GLY A 30 -1.53 11.75 28.07
C GLY A 30 -1.69 12.37 26.68
N MET A 31 -0.91 11.96 25.67
CA MET A 31 -1.09 12.42 24.29
C MET A 31 -1.65 11.31 23.40
N GLU A 32 -2.71 11.64 22.65
CA GLU A 32 -3.37 10.78 21.67
C GLU A 32 -3.27 11.44 20.28
N ARG A 33 -3.15 10.62 19.23
CA ARG A 33 -3.13 11.08 17.84
C ARG A 33 -4.19 10.36 17.04
N TYR A 34 -4.94 11.11 16.24
CA TYR A 34 -5.94 10.61 15.31
C TYR A 34 -5.64 11.12 13.91
N THR A 35 -5.90 10.30 12.89
CA THR A 35 -5.84 10.72 11.49
C THR A 35 -7.24 10.65 10.89
N ILE A 36 -7.77 11.80 10.48
CA ILE A 36 -9.07 11.91 9.82
C ILE A 36 -8.80 11.93 8.31
N GLN A 37 -9.25 10.94 7.55
CA GLN A 37 -9.11 10.96 6.08
C GLN A 37 -9.95 12.09 5.46
N GLY A 38 -9.63 12.52 4.24
CA GLY A 38 -10.51 13.44 3.50
C GLY A 38 -11.90 12.83 3.33
N ASN A 39 -12.95 13.62 3.57
CA ASN A 39 -14.33 13.14 3.71
C ASN A 39 -14.56 12.15 4.88
N GLY A 40 -13.67 12.17 5.88
CA GLY A 40 -13.80 11.38 7.10
C GLY A 40 -14.13 12.22 8.31
N ALA A 41 -14.44 11.53 9.42
CA ALA A 41 -14.64 12.14 10.73
C ALA A 41 -14.27 11.16 11.85
N VAL A 42 -13.93 11.71 13.02
CA VAL A 42 -13.65 10.96 14.25
C VAL A 42 -14.50 11.50 15.40
N LEU A 43 -14.96 10.62 16.29
CA LEU A 43 -15.66 10.98 17.52
C LEU A 43 -14.72 10.78 18.71
N ILE A 44 -14.62 11.79 19.58
CA ILE A 44 -13.70 11.81 20.72
C ILE A 44 -14.47 12.28 21.97
N GLU A 45 -14.33 11.56 23.07
CA GLU A 45 -14.77 12.01 24.40
C GLU A 45 -13.72 12.95 25.00
N VAL A 46 -14.14 14.04 25.65
CA VAL A 46 -13.23 15.08 26.18
C VAL A 46 -13.59 15.53 27.59
N GLU A 47 -12.55 15.86 28.36
CA GLU A 47 -12.65 16.37 29.73
C GLU A 47 -12.27 17.86 29.77
N ALA A 48 -12.87 18.63 30.68
CA ALA A 48 -12.53 20.02 30.91
C ALA A 48 -11.02 20.17 31.25
N GLY A 49 -10.29 20.92 30.42
CA GLY A 49 -8.85 21.11 30.51
C GLY A 49 -8.05 20.37 29.43
N ASP A 50 -8.65 19.42 28.71
CA ASP A 50 -8.00 18.79 27.56
C ASP A 50 -7.64 19.85 26.50
N THR A 51 -6.49 19.69 25.85
CA THR A 51 -6.12 20.54 24.71
C THR A 51 -6.12 19.74 23.42
N ILE A 52 -6.71 20.29 22.37
CA ILE A 52 -6.89 19.64 21.08
C ILE A 52 -6.19 20.46 20.02
N THR A 53 -5.26 19.85 19.30
CA THR A 53 -4.59 20.48 18.17
C THR A 53 -5.01 19.77 16.90
N VAL A 54 -5.65 20.49 15.98
CA VAL A 54 -5.92 20.00 14.63
C VAL A 54 -4.84 20.54 13.70
N ARG A 55 -4.18 19.65 12.98
CA ARG A 55 -3.16 19.95 11.98
C ARG A 55 -3.67 19.67 10.57
N ASN A 56 -3.60 20.68 9.72
CA ASN A 56 -3.90 20.59 8.30
C ASN A 56 -2.69 20.04 7.55
N VAL A 57 -2.61 18.73 7.35
CA VAL A 57 -1.38 18.05 6.89
C VAL A 57 -0.93 18.54 5.51
N GLU A 58 -1.87 18.60 4.57
CA GLU A 58 -1.59 18.94 3.16
C GLU A 58 -2.01 20.38 2.80
N GLY A 59 -2.66 21.09 3.73
CA GLY A 59 -3.19 22.44 3.51
C GLY A 59 -4.53 22.42 2.76
N GLY A 60 -5.23 23.56 2.74
CA GLY A 60 -6.48 23.75 2.01
C GLY A 60 -7.69 22.94 2.50
N GLN A 61 -7.53 22.02 3.46
CA GLN A 61 -8.63 21.23 4.02
C GLN A 61 -9.36 21.98 5.14
N ALA A 62 -10.66 22.20 4.96
CA ALA A 62 -11.51 22.71 6.03
C ALA A 62 -11.68 21.66 7.13
N CYS A 63 -11.78 22.11 8.38
CA CYS A 63 -12.09 21.26 9.53
C CYS A 63 -13.38 21.77 10.18
N GLU A 64 -14.30 20.86 10.50
CA GLU A 64 -15.47 21.18 11.32
C GLU A 64 -15.43 20.39 12.62
N LEU A 65 -15.60 21.08 13.74
CA LEU A 65 -15.70 20.55 15.08
C LEU A 65 -17.11 20.77 15.62
N LEU A 66 -17.78 19.69 16.02
CA LEU A 66 -19.09 19.74 16.65
C LEU A 66 -19.02 19.05 18.01
N ALA A 67 -19.19 19.81 19.08
CA ALA A 67 -19.19 19.30 20.45
C ALA A 67 -20.60 19.32 21.05
N TRP A 68 -20.89 18.39 21.94
CA TRP A 68 -22.17 18.29 22.65
C TRP A 68 -21.99 17.75 24.07
N ASP A 69 -22.95 18.06 24.95
CA ASP A 69 -22.98 17.58 26.33
C ASP A 69 -23.65 16.20 26.45
N ALA A 70 -23.73 15.64 27.67
CA ALA A 70 -24.33 14.34 27.91
C ALA A 70 -25.83 14.24 27.51
N THR A 71 -26.51 15.36 27.26
CA THR A 71 -27.91 15.41 26.82
C THR A 71 -28.06 15.41 25.29
N GLY A 72 -26.95 15.48 24.54
CA GLY A 72 -26.94 15.53 23.08
C GLY A 72 -27.12 16.95 22.51
N VAL A 73 -27.19 17.98 23.35
CA VAL A 73 -27.30 19.38 22.91
C VAL A 73 -25.94 19.88 22.44
N THR A 74 -25.86 20.36 21.20
CA THR A 74 -24.60 20.84 20.61
C THR A 74 -24.25 22.25 21.12
N ASP A 75 -23.00 22.45 21.53
CA ASP A 75 -22.52 23.73 22.05
C ASP A 75 -21.01 23.92 21.81
N ALA A 76 -20.67 24.91 20.97
CA ALA A 76 -19.27 25.29 20.70
C ALA A 76 -18.51 25.78 21.94
N ALA A 77 -19.21 26.27 22.98
CA ALA A 77 -18.57 26.73 24.22
C ALA A 77 -17.88 25.60 24.99
N ILE A 78 -18.19 24.32 24.68
CA ILE A 78 -17.44 23.16 25.19
C ILE A 78 -15.97 23.22 24.74
N LEU A 79 -15.70 23.76 23.55
CA LEU A 79 -14.36 23.97 23.01
C LEU A 79 -13.73 25.31 23.43
N GLY A 80 -14.40 26.08 24.30
CA GLY A 80 -14.00 27.46 24.62
C GLY A 80 -14.27 28.47 23.50
N GLU A 81 -15.02 28.09 22.47
CA GLU A 81 -15.20 28.87 21.24
C GLU A 81 -16.64 29.36 21.04
N ARG A 82 -16.82 30.32 20.12
CA ARG A 82 -18.15 30.71 19.62
C ARG A 82 -18.44 29.96 18.33
N SER A 83 -19.67 29.52 18.17
CA SER A 83 -20.09 28.86 16.93
C SER A 83 -20.00 29.83 15.74
N ASN A 84 -19.41 29.36 14.65
CA ASN A 84 -19.29 30.06 13.38
C ASN A 84 -19.75 29.19 12.18
N SER A 85 -20.24 27.97 12.44
CA SER A 85 -20.72 27.03 11.43
C SER A 85 -21.95 26.27 11.94
N ASN A 86 -22.83 25.91 11.00
CA ASN A 86 -24.00 25.07 11.24
C ASN A 86 -23.73 23.57 11.01
N ALA A 87 -22.45 23.17 10.96
CA ALA A 87 -21.98 21.80 10.72
C ALA A 87 -22.42 21.21 9.36
N ALA A 88 -22.51 22.03 8.31
CA ALA A 88 -22.95 21.58 6.99
C ALA A 88 -22.11 20.41 6.46
N GLY A 89 -20.79 20.48 6.59
CA GLY A 89 -19.90 19.41 6.14
C GLY A 89 -20.11 18.11 6.92
N ILE A 90 -20.25 18.18 8.25
CA ILE A 90 -20.59 17.00 9.07
C ILE A 90 -21.94 16.41 8.65
N LYS A 91 -22.95 17.25 8.41
CA LYS A 91 -24.28 16.80 7.95
C LYS A 91 -24.21 16.09 6.60
N ASP A 92 -23.45 16.64 5.66
CA ASP A 92 -23.23 16.04 4.35
C ASP A 92 -22.54 14.68 4.46
N LEU A 93 -21.51 14.57 5.32
CA LEU A 93 -20.83 13.30 5.58
C LEU A 93 -21.76 12.23 6.18
N LEU A 94 -22.65 12.63 7.10
CA LEU A 94 -23.57 11.69 7.73
C LEU A 94 -24.69 11.24 6.79
N THR A 95 -25.09 12.09 5.83
CA THR A 95 -26.13 11.79 4.85
C THR A 95 -25.60 11.05 3.62
N ALA A 96 -24.31 11.22 3.29
CA ALA A 96 -23.65 10.43 2.26
C ALA A 96 -23.74 8.93 2.61
N GLY A 97 -24.34 8.13 1.72
CA GLY A 97 -24.58 6.69 1.91
C GLY A 97 -23.33 5.80 1.94
N ASP A 98 -22.18 6.33 2.36
CA ASP A 98 -20.94 5.57 2.52
C ASP A 98 -20.99 4.73 3.80
N ASP A 99 -20.87 3.41 3.68
CA ASP A 99 -20.87 2.48 4.81
C ASP A 99 -19.71 2.71 5.79
N SER A 100 -18.63 3.38 5.35
CA SER A 100 -17.44 3.68 6.17
C SER A 100 -17.74 4.52 7.41
N LEU A 101 -18.78 5.36 7.38
CA LEU A 101 -19.24 6.20 8.50
C LEU A 101 -20.41 5.58 9.28
N GLY A 102 -20.76 4.31 9.02
CA GLY A 102 -21.85 3.63 9.70
C GLY A 102 -21.68 3.54 11.22
N ALA A 103 -20.46 3.31 11.71
CA ALA A 103 -20.15 3.29 13.14
C ALA A 103 -20.34 4.67 13.78
N LEU A 104 -19.89 5.74 13.11
CA LEU A 104 -20.06 7.11 13.56
C LEU A 104 -21.55 7.49 13.63
N ARG A 105 -22.34 7.17 12.59
CA ARG A 105 -23.79 7.37 12.58
C ARG A 105 -24.48 6.69 13.77
N ARG A 106 -24.15 5.43 14.05
CA ARG A 106 -24.68 4.71 15.21
C ARG A 106 -24.24 5.37 16.52
N GLY A 107 -23.00 5.83 16.61
CA GLY A 107 -22.45 6.53 17.77
C GLY A 107 -23.20 7.83 18.08
N ILE A 108 -23.53 8.60 17.05
CA ILE A 108 -24.34 9.83 17.14
C ILE A 108 -25.78 9.50 17.53
N ALA A 109 -26.41 8.52 16.88
CA ALA A 109 -27.79 8.12 17.16
C ALA A 109 -27.96 7.64 18.60
N ARG A 110 -27.01 6.82 19.10
CA ARG A 110 -26.97 6.35 20.50
C ARG A 110 -26.89 7.50 21.51
N ARG A 111 -26.24 8.61 21.14
CA ARG A 111 -26.05 9.80 21.98
C ARG A 111 -27.10 10.90 21.77
N GLN A 112 -28.12 10.64 20.94
CA GLN A 112 -29.24 11.57 20.67
C GLN A 112 -28.80 13.00 20.28
N VAL A 113 -27.70 13.11 19.53
CA VAL A 113 -27.11 14.41 19.17
C VAL A 113 -28.07 15.23 18.28
N GLN A 114 -28.31 16.49 18.66
CA GLN A 114 -29.22 17.41 17.96
C GLN A 114 -28.53 18.09 16.78
N LEU A 115 -28.62 17.48 15.59
CA LEU A 115 -27.97 17.99 14.38
C LEU A 115 -28.75 19.11 13.67
N ASP A 116 -30.06 19.19 13.85
CA ASP A 116 -30.92 20.21 13.23
C ASP A 116 -30.51 21.64 13.62
N GLN A 117 -30.12 21.84 14.88
CA GLN A 117 -29.64 23.11 15.44
C GLN A 117 -28.13 23.12 15.77
N ALA A 118 -27.34 22.33 15.01
CA ALA A 118 -25.92 22.16 15.26
C ALA A 118 -25.13 23.48 15.37
N LYS A 119 -24.43 23.67 16.50
CA LYS A 119 -23.51 24.78 16.76
C LYS A 119 -22.06 24.31 16.66
N ALA A 120 -21.46 24.41 15.48
CA ALA A 120 -20.09 23.95 15.22
C ALA A 120 -19.09 25.10 15.14
N VAL A 121 -17.82 24.72 15.21
CA VAL A 121 -16.65 25.55 14.91
C VAL A 121 -16.03 25.04 13.61
N ARG A 122 -15.84 25.92 12.64
CA ARG A 122 -15.13 25.64 11.39
C ARG A 122 -13.82 26.41 11.37
N VAL A 123 -12.74 25.69 11.07
CA VAL A 123 -11.38 26.24 10.96
C VAL A 123 -10.73 25.81 9.65
N PHE A 124 -9.72 26.58 9.24
CA PHE A 124 -9.04 26.49 7.94
C PHE A 124 -9.93 26.82 6.72
N GLY A 125 -9.29 27.37 5.70
CA GLY A 125 -9.88 27.67 4.40
C GLY A 125 -9.06 27.04 3.27
N SER A 126 -9.52 27.21 2.04
CA SER A 126 -8.85 26.66 0.84
C SER A 126 -7.42 27.17 0.63
N ALA A 127 -7.09 28.34 1.18
CA ALA A 127 -5.76 28.94 1.12
C ALA A 127 -4.88 28.65 2.36
N THR A 128 -5.35 27.84 3.31
CA THR A 128 -4.56 27.51 4.50
C THR A 128 -3.29 26.74 4.12
N PRO A 129 -2.09 27.20 4.52
CA PRO A 129 -0.83 26.51 4.23
C PRO A 129 -0.77 25.10 4.81
N ALA A 130 -0.03 24.22 4.13
CA ALA A 130 0.27 22.88 4.64
C ALA A 130 1.00 22.94 5.99
N GLY A 131 0.61 22.04 6.89
CA GLY A 131 1.15 21.95 8.24
C GLY A 131 0.60 22.97 9.24
N THR A 132 -0.34 23.84 8.86
CA THR A 132 -0.95 24.81 9.79
C THR A 132 -1.71 24.07 10.90
N GLU A 133 -1.56 24.53 12.14
CA GLU A 133 -2.19 23.95 13.33
C GLU A 133 -3.16 24.94 13.97
N GLN A 134 -4.27 24.43 14.52
CA GLN A 134 -5.21 25.18 15.33
C GLN A 134 -5.43 24.43 16.65
N GLY A 135 -5.19 25.13 17.76
CA GLY A 135 -5.43 24.62 19.11
C GLY A 135 -6.79 25.03 19.68
N PHE A 136 -7.34 24.18 20.54
CA PHE A 136 -8.55 24.40 21.33
C PHE A 136 -8.31 23.93 22.77
N THR A 137 -8.92 24.58 23.74
CA THR A 137 -8.94 24.14 25.14
C THR A 137 -10.36 23.80 25.54
N VAL A 138 -10.59 22.56 25.95
CA VAL A 138 -11.91 22.08 26.35
C VAL A 138 -12.30 22.75 27.65
N ALA A 139 -13.42 23.49 27.65
CA ALA A 139 -13.88 24.26 28.79
C ALA A 139 -14.81 23.46 29.72
N ARG A 140 -15.48 22.43 29.19
CA ARG A 140 -16.42 21.55 29.91
C ARG A 140 -16.35 20.14 29.35
N ASP A 141 -16.71 19.16 30.18
CA ASP A 141 -16.80 17.76 29.75
C ASP A 141 -17.87 17.59 28.66
N GLY A 142 -17.61 16.67 27.73
CA GLY A 142 -18.55 16.34 26.66
C GLY A 142 -17.95 15.39 25.64
N SER A 143 -18.63 15.26 24.52
CA SER A 143 -18.13 14.53 23.35
C SER A 143 -18.02 15.48 22.16
N MET A 144 -17.19 15.15 21.18
CA MET A 144 -17.12 15.90 19.94
C MET A 144 -16.87 15.04 18.72
N ILE A 145 -17.25 15.59 17.57
CA ILE A 145 -16.85 15.13 16.24
C ILE A 145 -15.90 16.15 15.65
N ILE A 146 -14.82 15.64 15.06
CA ILE A 146 -13.91 16.42 14.22
C ILE A 146 -13.96 15.80 12.83
N ALA A 147 -14.25 16.60 11.82
CA ALA A 147 -14.43 16.15 10.45
C ALA A 147 -13.54 16.93 9.47
N ALA A 148 -13.15 16.25 8.39
CA ALA A 148 -12.44 16.82 7.24
C ALA A 148 -13.39 16.85 6.02
N PRO A 149 -14.41 17.72 5.99
CA PRO A 149 -15.41 17.73 4.92
C PRO A 149 -14.84 18.23 3.59
N GLY A 150 -15.27 17.62 2.50
CA GLY A 150 -14.93 18.02 1.13
C GLY A 150 -16.03 17.63 0.14
N GLY A 151 -16.14 18.40 -0.94
CA GLY A 151 -17.02 18.06 -2.05
C GLY A 151 -16.39 17.00 -2.97
N PRO A 152 -17.17 16.44 -3.90
CA PRO A 152 -16.62 15.63 -4.98
C PRO A 152 -15.74 16.51 -5.88
N MET A 153 -14.45 16.21 -5.97
CA MET A 153 -13.52 16.99 -6.77
C MET A 153 -13.90 16.90 -8.25
N LEU A 154 -13.94 18.04 -8.95
CA LEU A 154 -14.00 18.02 -10.42
C LEU A 154 -12.66 17.54 -10.98
N VAL A 155 -12.70 16.88 -12.14
CA VAL A 155 -11.50 16.25 -12.72
C VAL A 155 -10.39 17.29 -13.02
N ASP A 156 -10.79 18.53 -13.25
CA ASP A 156 -9.99 19.73 -13.50
C ASP A 156 -10.03 20.75 -12.34
N GLY A 157 -10.71 20.46 -11.23
CA GLY A 157 -10.99 21.43 -10.15
C GLY A 157 -9.89 21.59 -9.11
N HIS A 158 -9.06 20.55 -8.90
CA HIS A 158 -7.99 20.51 -7.88
C HIS A 158 -8.44 20.71 -6.43
N ASP A 159 -9.74 20.74 -6.15
CA ASP A 159 -10.36 20.93 -4.84
C ASP A 159 -10.50 19.60 -4.08
N THR A 160 -9.37 18.88 -3.93
CA THR A 160 -9.34 17.57 -3.28
C THR A 160 -9.55 17.65 -1.77
N ALA A 161 -10.23 16.64 -1.23
CA ALA A 161 -10.36 16.42 0.21
C ALA A 161 -9.14 15.64 0.73
N THR A 162 -8.44 16.20 1.72
CA THR A 162 -7.16 15.68 2.24
C THR A 162 -7.25 15.33 3.72
N PRO A 163 -6.35 14.50 4.26
CA PRO A 163 -6.39 14.15 5.67
C PRO A 163 -6.03 15.30 6.62
N LEU A 164 -6.61 15.25 7.82
CA LEU A 164 -6.22 16.04 8.99
C LEU A 164 -5.57 15.14 10.05
N THR A 165 -4.63 15.68 10.83
CA THR A 165 -4.15 15.02 12.05
C THR A 165 -4.71 15.75 13.26
N VAL A 166 -5.24 15.03 14.24
CA VAL A 166 -5.67 15.59 15.53
C VAL A 166 -4.76 15.05 16.61
N VAL A 167 -4.25 15.92 17.46
CA VAL A 167 -3.54 15.57 18.68
C VAL A 167 -4.37 16.02 19.87
N VAL A 168 -4.69 15.09 20.77
CA VAL A 168 -5.37 15.40 22.04
C VAL A 168 -4.34 15.24 23.15
N ARG A 169 -4.13 16.28 23.93
CA ARG A 169 -3.37 16.20 25.19
C ARG A 169 -4.37 16.25 26.34
N ARG A 170 -4.45 15.14 27.05
CA ARG A 170 -5.30 14.93 28.21
C ARG A 170 -4.82 15.73 29.40
N VAL A 171 -5.74 16.42 30.08
CA VAL A 171 -5.45 17.09 31.36
C VAL A 171 -5.19 16.06 32.46
N THR A 172 -5.99 14.99 32.47
CA THR A 172 -5.85 13.88 33.39
C THR A 172 -4.93 12.83 32.76
N ILE A 173 -3.64 12.85 33.10
CA ILE A 173 -2.71 11.81 32.66
C ILE A 173 -3.02 10.53 33.44
N ARG A 174 -3.81 9.65 32.85
CA ARG A 174 -3.90 8.26 33.29
C ARG A 174 -2.64 7.56 32.78
N LEU A 175 -1.80 7.04 33.68
CA LEU A 175 -0.66 6.20 33.30
C LEU A 175 -1.21 5.00 32.51
N LYS A 176 -1.14 5.06 31.17
CA LYS A 176 -1.39 3.91 30.30
C LYS A 176 -0.21 2.96 30.47
N THR A 177 -0.31 2.04 31.42
CA THR A 177 0.63 0.91 31.53
C THR A 177 0.31 -0.18 30.50
N LYS A 178 -0.91 -0.21 29.95
CA LYS A 178 -1.33 -1.12 28.87
C LYS A 178 -2.21 -0.36 27.85
N SER A 179 -2.10 -0.72 26.59
CA SER A 179 -2.87 -0.18 25.47
C SER A 179 -4.35 -0.50 25.66
N GLN A 180 -5.21 0.49 25.42
CA GLN A 180 -6.64 0.26 25.46
C GLN A 180 -7.05 -0.54 24.22
N LEU A 181 -7.65 -1.71 24.45
CA LEU A 181 -8.14 -2.57 23.37
C LEU A 181 -9.11 -1.78 22.47
N ALA A 182 -8.91 -1.84 21.16
CA ALA A 182 -9.77 -1.16 20.20
C ALA A 182 -11.23 -1.66 20.29
N ASP A 183 -12.17 -0.81 19.86
CA ASP A 183 -13.58 -1.19 19.74
C ASP A 183 -13.74 -2.44 18.83
N PRO A 184 -14.68 -3.34 19.15
CA PRO A 184 -14.99 -4.48 18.30
C PRO A 184 -15.36 -4.08 16.87
N LEU A 185 -14.99 -4.90 15.88
CA LEU A 185 -15.34 -4.67 14.47
C LEU A 185 -16.86 -4.79 14.22
N ALA A 186 -17.52 -5.60 15.03
CA ALA A 186 -18.97 -5.77 15.11
C ALA A 186 -19.32 -6.23 16.53
N ASP A 187 -20.60 -6.45 16.85
CA ASP A 187 -20.98 -7.00 18.15
C ASP A 187 -20.38 -8.42 18.32
N PRO A 188 -19.50 -8.66 19.31
CA PRO A 188 -18.81 -9.93 19.42
C PRO A 188 -19.73 -11.03 19.98
N VAL A 189 -19.54 -12.26 19.48
CA VAL A 189 -20.15 -13.48 20.04
C VAL A 189 -19.32 -13.98 21.22
N LEU A 190 -17.99 -13.88 21.12
CA LEU A 190 -17.01 -14.14 22.17
C LEU A 190 -16.08 -12.93 22.27
N ASP A 191 -15.73 -12.54 23.49
CA ASP A 191 -14.77 -11.48 23.79
C ASP A 191 -13.87 -11.99 24.93
N LEU A 192 -12.68 -12.50 24.58
CA LEU A 192 -11.83 -13.31 25.45
C LEU A 192 -10.41 -12.73 25.52
N ARG A 193 -9.96 -12.41 26.74
CA ARG A 193 -8.58 -12.03 27.03
C ARG A 193 -7.75 -13.29 27.28
N VAL A 194 -6.62 -13.45 26.59
CA VAL A 194 -5.63 -14.49 26.91
C VAL A 194 -4.45 -13.82 27.56
N HIS A 195 -4.23 -14.13 28.84
CA HIS A 195 -3.18 -13.49 29.63
C HIS A 195 -1.79 -13.94 29.19
N SER A 196 -0.80 -13.06 29.36
CA SER A 196 0.60 -13.38 29.05
C SER A 196 1.02 -14.73 29.66
N ALA A 197 1.79 -15.50 28.89
CA ALA A 197 2.25 -16.83 29.27
C ALA A 197 1.13 -17.88 29.54
N THR A 198 -0.10 -17.65 29.09
CA THR A 198 -1.23 -18.61 29.21
C THR A 198 -1.84 -18.91 27.85
N ALA A 199 -2.74 -19.90 27.80
CA ALA A 199 -3.56 -20.21 26.62
C ALA A 199 -5.02 -20.43 26.99
N GLU A 200 -5.91 -20.18 26.04
CA GLU A 200 -7.34 -20.41 26.17
C GLU A 200 -7.88 -21.14 24.94
N SER A 201 -8.82 -22.07 25.16
CA SER A 201 -9.51 -22.78 24.07
C SER A 201 -10.96 -22.30 23.91
N TYR A 202 -11.43 -22.26 22.67
CA TYR A 202 -12.74 -21.72 22.33
C TYR A 202 -13.30 -22.36 21.06
N PHE A 203 -14.61 -22.23 20.84
CA PHE A 203 -15.30 -22.79 19.68
C PHE A 203 -15.72 -21.69 18.71
N VAL A 204 -15.58 -21.94 17.41
CA VAL A 204 -16.03 -21.03 16.34
C VAL A 204 -16.85 -21.84 15.34
N LYS A 205 -18.06 -21.36 15.06
CA LYS A 205 -18.97 -22.01 14.12
C LYS A 205 -18.53 -21.76 12.67
N ALA A 206 -18.79 -22.72 11.78
CA ALA A 206 -18.59 -22.56 10.35
C ALA A 206 -19.27 -21.28 9.84
N GLY A 207 -18.51 -20.46 9.11
CA GLY A 207 -18.95 -19.20 8.54
C GLY A 207 -18.75 -17.98 9.43
N ASP A 208 -18.59 -18.16 10.75
CA ASP A 208 -18.27 -17.10 11.71
C ASP A 208 -16.79 -16.68 11.58
N TYR A 209 -16.50 -15.51 12.13
CA TYR A 209 -15.17 -14.90 12.11
C TYR A 209 -14.48 -15.01 13.46
N LEU A 210 -13.16 -15.09 13.43
CA LEU A 210 -12.25 -15.11 14.56
C LEU A 210 -11.20 -14.02 14.38
N GLN A 211 -11.10 -13.10 15.32
CA GLN A 211 -10.09 -12.04 15.35
C GLN A 211 -9.11 -12.30 16.49
N ILE A 212 -7.83 -12.41 16.16
CA ILE A 212 -6.73 -12.52 17.13
C ILE A 212 -5.95 -11.21 17.10
N ILE A 213 -5.83 -10.56 18.25
CA ILE A 213 -5.34 -9.19 18.40
C ILE A 213 -4.11 -9.20 19.31
N ASP A 214 -3.03 -8.60 18.84
CA ASP A 214 -1.90 -8.20 19.67
C ASP A 214 -2.26 -6.88 20.38
N VAL A 215 -2.34 -6.91 21.70
CA VAL A 215 -2.96 -5.81 22.47
C VAL A 215 -2.02 -4.64 22.61
N ASP A 216 -0.77 -4.95 22.96
CA ASP A 216 0.26 -3.99 23.29
C ASP A 216 1.36 -3.90 22.22
N GLY A 217 1.25 -4.71 21.16
CA GLY A 217 2.25 -4.81 20.12
C GLY A 217 3.39 -5.72 20.55
N ARG A 218 4.06 -6.28 19.55
CA ARG A 218 5.16 -7.23 19.69
C ARG A 218 4.87 -8.50 20.49
N GLN A 219 3.62 -8.81 20.81
CA GLN A 219 3.28 -10.09 21.40
C GLN A 219 2.96 -11.10 20.30
N CYS A 220 3.74 -12.18 20.25
CA CYS A 220 3.43 -13.31 19.40
C CYS A 220 2.31 -14.14 20.01
N THR A 221 1.54 -14.78 19.13
CA THR A 221 0.58 -15.80 19.54
C THR A 221 0.63 -17.03 18.67
N ASP A 222 0.86 -18.14 19.33
CA ASP A 222 0.73 -19.47 18.77
C ASP A 222 -0.77 -19.79 18.70
N PHE A 223 -1.23 -20.11 17.49
CA PHE A 223 -2.61 -20.46 17.20
C PHE A 223 -2.72 -21.84 16.57
N GLN A 224 -3.73 -22.59 16.99
CA GLN A 224 -4.02 -23.92 16.49
C GLN A 224 -5.54 -24.15 16.48
N CYS A 225 -6.04 -24.93 15.50
CA CYS A 225 -7.45 -25.29 15.44
C CYS A 225 -7.69 -26.67 14.80
N PHE A 226 -8.87 -27.23 15.07
CA PHE A 226 -9.25 -28.59 14.69
C PHE A 226 -10.67 -28.57 14.16
N SER A 227 -10.98 -29.44 13.20
CA SER A 227 -12.37 -29.73 12.83
C SER A 227 -13.10 -30.37 14.01
N ALA A 228 -14.14 -29.71 14.53
CA ALA A 228 -14.93 -30.22 15.66
C ALA A 228 -15.54 -31.60 15.33
N ARG A 229 -15.99 -31.79 14.09
CA ARG A 229 -16.51 -33.07 13.60
C ARG A 229 -15.47 -34.19 13.60
N LYS A 230 -14.18 -33.87 13.42
CA LYS A 230 -13.09 -34.86 13.51
C LYS A 230 -12.82 -35.21 14.97
N LEU A 231 -12.78 -34.21 15.85
CA LEU A 231 -12.66 -34.42 17.29
C LEU A 231 -13.78 -35.30 17.86
N ASP A 232 -15.04 -35.10 17.42
CA ASP A 232 -16.17 -35.95 17.80
C ASP A 232 -15.99 -37.43 17.40
N LYS A 233 -15.15 -37.70 16.40
CA LYS A 233 -14.79 -39.04 15.93
C LYS A 233 -13.48 -39.56 16.55
N GLY A 234 -12.89 -38.83 17.49
CA GLY A 234 -11.59 -39.16 18.08
C GLY A 234 -10.40 -38.93 17.14
N LEU A 235 -10.56 -38.11 16.10
CA LEU A 235 -9.49 -37.73 15.18
C LEU A 235 -9.03 -36.30 15.50
N ASP A 236 -7.90 -36.15 16.18
CA ASP A 236 -7.37 -34.86 16.60
C ASP A 236 -6.34 -34.28 15.62
N HIS A 237 -6.69 -34.29 14.33
CA HIS A 237 -5.86 -33.72 13.26
C HIS A 237 -5.84 -32.18 13.37
N PRO A 238 -4.69 -31.57 13.74
CA PRO A 238 -4.58 -30.13 13.86
C PRO A 238 -4.45 -29.47 12.48
N LEU A 239 -4.66 -28.16 12.44
CA LEU A 239 -4.11 -27.28 11.42
C LEU A 239 -2.62 -27.59 11.22
N ASP A 240 -2.25 -27.85 9.98
CA ASP A 240 -0.94 -28.31 9.57
C ASP A 240 -0.31 -27.28 8.63
N VAL A 241 0.69 -26.57 9.15
CA VAL A 241 1.40 -25.52 8.40
C VAL A 241 2.16 -26.10 7.21
N THR A 242 2.61 -27.36 7.27
CA THR A 242 3.31 -28.00 6.15
C THR A 242 2.38 -28.25 4.98
N THR A 243 1.22 -28.84 5.24
CA THR A 243 0.15 -29.05 4.26
C THR A 243 -0.31 -27.73 3.69
N THR A 244 -0.47 -26.71 4.54
CA THR A 244 -0.82 -25.37 4.11
C THR A 244 0.21 -24.78 3.14
N ARG A 245 1.51 -24.79 3.48
CA ARG A 245 2.57 -24.30 2.59
C ARG A 245 2.61 -25.09 1.28
N THR A 246 2.41 -26.41 1.32
CA THR A 246 2.33 -27.26 0.12
C THR A 246 1.19 -26.86 -0.81
N LEU A 247 -0.01 -26.61 -0.27
CA LEU A 247 -1.18 -26.29 -1.09
C LEU A 247 -1.21 -24.82 -1.55
N MET A 248 -0.71 -23.90 -0.72
CA MET A 248 -0.74 -22.47 -1.01
C MET A 248 0.46 -22.00 -1.82
N GLY A 249 1.60 -22.70 -1.75
CA GLY A 249 2.84 -22.27 -2.41
C GLY A 249 3.45 -21.00 -1.80
N SER A 250 3.06 -20.65 -0.57
CA SER A 250 3.55 -19.49 0.17
C SER A 250 3.98 -19.90 1.58
N SER A 251 4.85 -19.12 2.21
CA SER A 251 5.31 -19.34 3.59
C SER A 251 4.15 -19.38 4.59
N TYR A 252 3.17 -18.53 4.37
CA TYR A 252 1.89 -18.50 5.08
C TYR A 252 0.81 -17.89 4.18
N PRO A 253 -0.47 -18.24 4.38
CA PRO A 253 -1.62 -17.61 3.76
C PRO A 253 -1.75 -16.11 4.06
N MET A 254 -2.24 -15.36 3.08
CA MET A 254 -2.58 -13.94 3.17
C MET A 254 -3.99 -13.69 2.59
N PRO A 255 -4.69 -12.61 2.95
CA PRO A 255 -5.95 -12.23 2.29
C PRO A 255 -5.80 -12.23 0.76
N GLY A 256 -6.71 -12.90 0.05
CA GLY A 256 -6.64 -13.02 -1.41
C GLY A 256 -6.95 -14.42 -1.90
N LEU A 257 -6.22 -14.87 -2.92
CA LEU A 257 -6.42 -16.19 -3.56
C LEU A 257 -5.82 -17.34 -2.72
N HIS A 258 -4.67 -17.10 -2.08
CA HIS A 258 -3.92 -18.07 -1.28
C HIS A 258 -4.13 -17.80 0.22
N SER A 259 -5.38 -17.87 0.66
CA SER A 259 -5.84 -17.37 1.96
C SER A 259 -6.17 -18.44 2.99
N LYS A 260 -5.97 -19.73 2.71
CA LYS A 260 -6.51 -20.80 3.56
C LYS A 260 -5.45 -21.59 4.29
N TYR A 261 -5.77 -22.00 5.51
CA TYR A 261 -5.04 -23.02 6.26
C TYR A 261 -5.79 -24.35 6.26
N TYR A 262 -5.02 -25.44 6.28
CA TYR A 262 -5.51 -26.81 6.12
C TYR A 262 -5.01 -27.71 7.25
N ASP A 263 -5.71 -28.81 7.51
CA ASP A 263 -5.19 -29.91 8.32
C ASP A 263 -4.43 -30.97 7.51
N GLN A 264 -4.01 -32.04 8.16
CA GLN A 264 -3.26 -33.16 7.57
C GLN A 264 -4.01 -33.93 6.48
N ASP A 265 -5.34 -33.89 6.47
CA ASP A 265 -6.16 -34.50 5.41
C ASP A 265 -6.49 -33.50 4.29
N MET A 266 -5.82 -32.34 4.27
CA MET A 266 -6.08 -31.24 3.35
C MET A 266 -7.50 -30.65 3.48
N GLU A 267 -8.17 -30.79 4.63
CA GLU A 267 -9.45 -30.12 4.89
C GLU A 267 -9.17 -28.63 5.20
N PRO A 268 -9.79 -27.68 4.49
CA PRO A 268 -9.62 -26.27 4.78
C PRO A 268 -10.34 -25.90 6.10
N LEU A 269 -9.61 -25.35 7.06
CA LEU A 269 -10.14 -25.01 8.38
C LEU A 269 -10.52 -23.54 8.51
N VAL A 270 -9.62 -22.64 8.11
CA VAL A 270 -9.81 -21.19 8.21
C VAL A 270 -9.33 -20.47 6.96
N GLU A 271 -9.96 -19.34 6.64
CA GLU A 271 -9.56 -18.39 5.60
C GLU A 271 -9.11 -17.07 6.25
N VAL A 272 -7.95 -16.54 5.88
CA VAL A 272 -7.48 -15.21 6.25
C VAL A 272 -8.26 -14.16 5.47
N VAL A 273 -8.98 -13.32 6.20
CA VAL A 273 -9.83 -12.26 5.66
C VAL A 273 -9.13 -10.92 5.78
N GLN A 274 -8.57 -10.62 6.95
CA GLN A 274 -7.79 -9.40 7.16
C GLN A 274 -6.50 -9.72 7.91
N ASP A 275 -5.43 -8.99 7.58
CA ASP A 275 -4.16 -9.05 8.29
C ASP A 275 -3.57 -7.64 8.35
N THR A 276 -3.35 -7.13 9.56
CA THR A 276 -2.78 -5.79 9.75
C THR A 276 -1.28 -5.76 10.03
N CYS A 277 -0.65 -6.93 10.18
CA CYS A 277 0.78 -7.07 10.44
C CYS A 277 1.55 -7.48 9.17
N GLY A 278 1.04 -8.46 8.43
CA GLY A 278 1.67 -8.97 7.20
C GLY A 278 2.93 -9.80 7.42
N ARG A 279 3.24 -10.12 8.68
CA ARG A 279 4.46 -10.86 9.08
C ARG A 279 4.15 -11.85 10.19
N HIS A 280 4.30 -13.12 9.86
CA HIS A 280 3.98 -14.25 10.74
C HIS A 280 5.01 -15.36 10.59
N ASP A 281 5.03 -16.27 11.54
CA ASP A 281 5.75 -17.53 11.42
C ASP A 281 4.78 -18.70 11.19
N ALA A 282 5.15 -19.52 10.22
CA ALA A 282 4.51 -20.80 9.96
C ALA A 282 5.57 -21.85 9.64
N PHE A 283 6.78 -21.71 10.17
CA PHE A 283 7.89 -22.67 10.01
C PHE A 283 8.25 -23.36 11.32
N ALA A 284 8.31 -22.60 12.41
CA ALA A 284 8.69 -23.12 13.71
C ALA A 284 7.50 -23.80 14.41
N LEU A 285 7.84 -24.62 15.40
CA LEU A 285 6.84 -25.09 16.35
C LEU A 285 6.51 -23.96 17.33
N ALA A 286 5.38 -24.09 18.00
CA ALA A 286 5.17 -23.37 19.24
C ALA A 286 6.28 -23.70 20.23
N CYS A 287 6.68 -22.73 21.07
CA CYS A 287 7.73 -22.98 22.03
C CYS A 287 7.37 -24.17 22.96
N ALA A 288 8.38 -24.91 23.39
CA ALA A 288 8.21 -26.19 24.08
C ALA A 288 9.26 -26.35 25.18
N ALA A 289 8.99 -27.17 26.19
CA ALA A 289 9.92 -27.43 27.30
C ALA A 289 11.34 -27.77 26.82
N LYS A 290 11.46 -28.66 25.82
CA LYS A 290 12.75 -29.04 25.23
C LYS A 290 13.55 -27.84 24.70
N TYR A 291 12.89 -26.88 24.05
CA TYR A 291 13.58 -25.69 23.51
C TYR A 291 14.28 -24.94 24.63
N TYR A 292 13.57 -24.64 25.72
CA TYR A 292 14.11 -23.92 26.88
C TYR A 292 15.12 -24.73 27.68
N ASP A 293 14.87 -26.02 27.89
CA ASP A 293 15.80 -26.92 28.59
C ASP A 293 17.17 -26.93 27.90
N ASP A 294 17.19 -27.04 26.56
CA ASP A 294 18.41 -27.12 25.75
C ASP A 294 19.22 -25.80 25.76
N ILE A 295 18.56 -24.64 25.91
CA ILE A 295 19.23 -23.33 26.01
C ILE A 295 19.54 -22.90 27.45
N GLY A 296 19.26 -23.76 28.44
CA GLY A 296 19.64 -23.55 29.84
C GLY A 296 18.57 -22.89 30.72
N TYR A 297 17.31 -22.92 30.31
CA TYR A 297 16.15 -22.39 31.04
C TYR A 297 15.17 -23.50 31.44
N PRO A 298 15.58 -24.48 32.29
CA PRO A 298 14.73 -25.63 32.58
C PRO A 298 13.47 -25.25 33.35
N GLY A 299 12.34 -25.84 32.95
CA GLY A 299 11.03 -25.58 33.58
C GLY A 299 10.38 -24.25 33.20
N HIS A 300 10.90 -23.57 32.17
CA HIS A 300 10.30 -22.36 31.63
C HIS A 300 8.91 -22.63 31.04
N THR A 301 7.94 -21.74 31.33
CA THR A 301 6.60 -21.81 30.75
C THR A 301 6.67 -21.80 29.23
N ASN A 302 5.84 -22.59 28.56
CA ASN A 302 5.89 -22.70 27.11
C ASN A 302 4.50 -22.93 26.50
N CYS A 303 4.34 -22.54 25.24
CA CYS A 303 3.07 -22.62 24.52
C CYS A 303 2.58 -24.05 24.34
N SER A 304 3.49 -25.02 24.19
CA SER A 304 3.12 -26.42 23.97
C SER A 304 2.43 -27.03 25.20
N GLU A 305 2.94 -26.75 26.40
CA GLU A 305 2.28 -27.14 27.65
C GLU A 305 1.00 -26.34 27.90
N ASN A 306 1.01 -25.03 27.60
CA ASN A 306 -0.20 -24.20 27.68
C ASN A 306 -1.33 -24.76 26.80
N PHE A 307 -1.03 -25.18 25.57
CA PHE A 307 -1.98 -25.83 24.68
C PHE A 307 -2.51 -27.14 25.26
N ASN A 308 -1.63 -28.00 25.80
CA ASN A 308 -2.06 -29.26 26.43
C ASN A 308 -3.04 -29.00 27.59
N GLY A 309 -2.79 -27.96 28.39
CA GLY A 309 -3.69 -27.53 29.46
C GLY A 309 -5.02 -27.00 28.94
N ALA A 310 -5.00 -26.03 28.02
CA ALA A 310 -6.21 -25.39 27.49
C ALA A 310 -7.10 -26.35 26.67
N LEU A 311 -6.51 -27.35 26.02
CA LEU A 311 -7.23 -28.36 25.24
C LEU A 311 -7.62 -29.61 26.04
N ALA A 312 -7.25 -29.68 27.33
CA ALA A 312 -7.63 -30.78 28.20
C ALA A 312 -9.16 -30.93 28.24
N GLY A 313 -9.65 -32.15 27.96
CA GLY A 313 -11.08 -32.44 27.90
C GLY A 313 -11.79 -32.02 26.60
N LYS A 314 -11.06 -31.57 25.56
CA LYS A 314 -11.60 -31.28 24.22
C LYS A 314 -11.43 -32.42 23.21
N GLY A 315 -11.08 -33.61 23.66
CA GLY A 315 -10.80 -34.76 22.79
C GLY A 315 -9.48 -34.66 22.02
N VAL A 316 -8.55 -33.83 22.49
CA VAL A 316 -7.24 -33.60 21.88
C VAL A 316 -6.14 -34.25 22.73
N SER A 317 -5.24 -34.99 22.09
CA SER A 317 -4.13 -35.65 22.78
C SER A 317 -3.01 -34.65 23.12
N PRO A 318 -2.36 -34.76 24.30
CA PRO A 318 -1.23 -33.89 24.62
C PRO A 318 -0.02 -34.19 23.73
N ARG A 319 0.77 -33.16 23.41
CA ARG A 319 1.97 -33.25 22.57
C ARG A 319 3.16 -32.54 23.25
N ALA A 320 4.36 -33.06 23.05
CA ALA A 320 5.59 -32.45 23.59
C ALA A 320 5.97 -31.15 22.87
N GLY A 321 5.55 -31.00 21.62
CA GLY A 321 5.73 -29.80 20.81
C GLY A 321 4.60 -29.70 19.79
N TRP A 322 4.11 -28.48 19.57
CA TRP A 322 2.96 -28.24 18.70
C TRP A 322 3.38 -27.53 17.42
N MET A 323 2.92 -28.03 16.28
CA MET A 323 2.85 -27.17 15.09
C MET A 323 1.80 -26.10 15.34
N ALA A 324 2.09 -24.86 15.00
CA ALA A 324 1.18 -23.74 15.19
C ALA A 324 1.40 -22.70 14.09
N ILE A 325 0.42 -21.85 13.91
CA ILE A 325 0.65 -20.57 13.25
C ILE A 325 1.05 -19.60 14.36
N ASN A 326 2.25 -19.07 14.26
CA ASN A 326 2.80 -18.13 15.22
C ASN A 326 2.53 -16.72 14.68
N PHE A 327 1.30 -16.24 14.89
CA PHE A 327 0.91 -14.92 14.44
C PHE A 327 1.79 -13.85 15.08
N PHE A 328 2.06 -12.81 14.28
CA PHE A 328 2.94 -11.67 14.56
C PHE A 328 4.44 -11.98 14.68
N PHE A 329 4.84 -13.26 14.76
CA PHE A 329 6.24 -13.62 14.92
C PHE A 329 7.05 -13.34 13.65
N ASN A 330 8.12 -12.55 13.79
CA ASN A 330 8.97 -12.14 12.68
C ASN A 330 10.09 -13.16 12.47
N THR A 331 9.79 -14.20 11.68
CA THR A 331 10.78 -15.20 11.24
C THR A 331 10.96 -15.20 9.73
N ALA A 332 12.11 -15.71 9.27
CA ALA A 332 12.36 -16.02 7.87
C ALA A 332 13.38 -17.17 7.74
N ILE A 333 13.47 -17.73 6.53
CA ILE A 333 14.60 -18.57 6.12
C ILE A 333 15.46 -17.74 5.17
N ASP A 334 16.74 -17.56 5.51
CA ASP A 334 17.66 -16.79 4.69
C ASP A 334 18.19 -17.58 3.46
N ALA A 335 19.03 -16.94 2.65
CA ALA A 335 19.61 -17.57 1.46
C ALA A 335 20.56 -18.75 1.77
N HIS A 336 20.98 -18.92 3.03
CA HIS A 336 21.80 -20.03 3.50
C HIS A 336 20.96 -21.16 4.11
N GLY A 337 19.63 -21.04 4.09
CA GLY A 337 18.73 -22.02 4.69
C GLY A 337 18.66 -21.93 6.21
N ILE A 338 19.12 -20.81 6.79
CA ILE A 338 19.11 -20.60 8.24
C ILE A 338 17.80 -19.90 8.63
N MET A 339 17.14 -20.44 9.66
CA MET A 339 16.02 -19.78 10.28
C MET A 339 16.51 -18.60 11.11
N VAL A 340 15.99 -17.42 10.80
CA VAL A 340 16.25 -16.18 11.55
C VAL A 340 14.96 -15.71 12.20
N SER A 341 15.09 -15.08 13.36
CA SER A 341 14.01 -14.40 14.06
C SER A 341 14.47 -13.01 14.49
N ASP A 342 13.52 -12.09 14.62
CA ASP A 342 13.75 -10.72 15.08
C ASP A 342 12.49 -10.20 15.79
N GLU A 343 12.52 -8.97 16.32
CA GLU A 343 11.35 -8.36 16.96
C GLU A 343 10.15 -8.36 15.99
N PRO A 344 8.94 -8.69 16.48
CA PRO A 344 7.72 -8.60 15.69
C PRO A 344 7.46 -7.22 15.09
N TRP A 345 6.75 -7.21 13.97
CA TRP A 345 6.31 -5.97 13.31
C TRP A 345 5.02 -5.41 13.92
N SER A 346 4.30 -6.22 14.70
CA SER A 346 3.00 -5.87 15.25
C SER A 346 3.08 -4.68 16.19
N ARG A 347 2.07 -3.83 16.07
CA ARG A 347 1.83 -2.67 16.92
C ARG A 347 0.62 -2.93 17.81
N PRO A 348 0.43 -2.14 18.89
CA PRO A 348 -0.80 -2.21 19.68
C PRO A 348 -2.05 -2.21 18.79
N GLY A 349 -2.89 -3.23 18.96
CA GLY A 349 -4.13 -3.40 18.23
C GLY A 349 -4.00 -4.03 16.84
N ASP A 350 -2.79 -4.40 16.37
CA ASP A 350 -2.67 -5.18 15.15
C ASP A 350 -3.34 -6.56 15.32
N TYR A 351 -3.97 -7.05 14.26
CA TYR A 351 -4.77 -8.26 14.31
C TYR A 351 -4.76 -9.06 13.01
N VAL A 352 -5.14 -10.32 13.14
CA VAL A 352 -5.55 -11.18 12.02
C VAL A 352 -7.02 -11.54 12.19
N LEU A 353 -7.82 -11.34 11.15
CA LEU A 353 -9.21 -11.76 11.07
C LEU A 353 -9.32 -12.98 10.16
N LEU A 354 -9.78 -14.08 10.73
CA LEU A 354 -9.99 -15.36 10.09
C LEU A 354 -11.49 -15.64 9.95
N ARG A 355 -11.87 -16.44 8.96
CA ARG A 355 -13.21 -17.01 8.81
C ARG A 355 -13.14 -18.53 8.94
N ALA A 356 -13.95 -19.11 9.81
CA ALA A 356 -14.06 -20.55 9.95
C ALA A 356 -14.75 -21.15 8.72
N LEU A 357 -14.13 -22.15 8.10
CA LEU A 357 -14.67 -22.85 6.92
C LEU A 357 -15.42 -24.13 7.28
N THR A 358 -15.25 -24.58 8.52
CA THR A 358 -15.95 -25.69 9.18
C THR A 358 -16.14 -25.33 10.65
N ASP A 359 -16.91 -26.12 11.40
CA ASP A 359 -16.99 -25.93 12.86
C ASP A 359 -15.63 -26.29 13.47
N ILE A 360 -15.02 -25.38 14.22
CA ILE A 360 -13.66 -25.54 14.72
C ILE A 360 -13.55 -25.33 16.22
N VAL A 361 -12.73 -26.19 16.85
CA VAL A 361 -12.19 -25.94 18.19
C VAL A 361 -10.82 -25.30 18.02
N CYS A 362 -10.62 -24.15 18.65
CA CYS A 362 -9.41 -23.34 18.54
C CYS A 362 -8.69 -23.26 19.89
N VAL A 363 -7.40 -22.94 19.84
CA VAL A 363 -6.61 -22.52 20.99
C VAL A 363 -5.64 -21.41 20.57
N SER A 364 -5.47 -20.43 21.44
CA SER A 364 -4.46 -19.37 21.28
C SER A 364 -3.65 -19.26 22.57
N SER A 365 -2.32 -19.21 22.44
CA SER A 365 -1.38 -18.97 23.54
C SER A 365 -0.75 -17.59 23.38
N ALA A 366 -0.70 -16.81 24.44
CA ALA A 366 0.17 -15.64 24.50
C ALA A 366 1.59 -16.14 24.80
N CYS A 367 2.48 -16.08 23.80
CA CYS A 367 3.80 -16.68 23.88
C CYS A 367 4.59 -16.20 25.11
N PRO A 368 5.11 -17.10 25.96
CA PRO A 368 5.89 -16.75 27.14
C PRO A 368 7.36 -16.46 26.84
N ASP A 369 7.81 -16.50 25.59
CA ASP A 369 9.25 -16.39 25.28
C ASP A 369 9.81 -14.99 25.57
N ASP A 370 10.55 -14.87 26.67
CA ASP A 370 11.33 -13.70 27.06
C ASP A 370 12.84 -13.93 26.92
N THR A 371 13.24 -15.09 26.39
CA THR A 371 14.65 -15.47 26.19
C THR A 371 15.19 -15.02 24.83
N THR A 372 14.31 -14.60 23.92
CA THR A 372 14.64 -14.09 22.59
C THR A 372 13.86 -12.83 22.24
N PRO A 373 14.16 -12.16 21.10
CA PRO A 373 13.37 -11.04 20.60
C PRO A 373 11.92 -11.38 20.20
N ALA A 374 11.49 -12.64 20.30
CA ALA A 374 10.18 -13.10 19.81
C ALA A 374 9.01 -12.25 20.33
N ASN A 375 9.06 -11.79 21.58
CA ASN A 375 8.01 -10.92 22.13
C ASN A 375 8.50 -9.47 22.40
N GLY A 376 9.54 -9.02 21.69
CA GLY A 376 10.15 -7.71 21.95
C GLY A 376 10.72 -7.56 23.36
N TRP A 377 11.01 -8.67 24.03
CA TRP A 377 11.49 -8.76 25.42
C TRP A 377 10.50 -8.29 26.49
N ASP A 378 9.21 -8.14 26.14
CA ASP A 378 8.15 -7.72 27.07
C ASP A 378 6.89 -8.56 26.83
N LEU A 379 6.56 -9.43 27.80
CA LEU A 379 5.42 -10.34 27.68
C LEU A 379 4.12 -9.60 27.97
N THR A 380 3.23 -9.56 26.98
CA THR A 380 1.95 -8.89 27.09
C THR A 380 0.79 -9.83 26.75
N ASP A 381 -0.44 -9.33 26.89
CA ASP A 381 -1.64 -10.12 26.66
C ASP A 381 -1.99 -10.12 25.17
N ILE A 382 -2.72 -11.14 24.72
CA ILE A 382 -3.44 -11.08 23.45
C ILE A 382 -4.95 -11.01 23.70
N HIS A 383 -5.72 -10.75 22.65
CA HIS A 383 -7.16 -10.78 22.73
C HIS A 383 -7.78 -11.55 21.58
N VAL A 384 -8.85 -12.28 21.88
CA VAL A 384 -9.61 -13.06 20.91
C VAL A 384 -11.05 -12.57 20.89
N ARG A 385 -11.55 -12.26 19.70
CA ARG A 385 -12.97 -11.96 19.45
C ARG A 385 -13.53 -12.89 18.40
N THR A 386 -14.81 -13.24 18.51
CA THR A 386 -15.53 -13.90 17.41
C THR A 386 -16.73 -13.07 16.98
N TYR A 387 -17.10 -13.18 15.70
CA TYR A 387 -18.22 -12.44 15.13
C TYR A 387 -19.10 -13.38 14.32
N SER A 388 -20.41 -13.13 14.36
CA SER A 388 -21.35 -13.88 13.51
C SER A 388 -21.03 -13.70 12.03
N GLY A 389 -21.14 -14.79 11.26
CA GLY A 389 -21.02 -14.81 9.80
C GLY A 389 -22.11 -14.01 9.06
N GLN A 390 -23.07 -13.43 9.79
CA GLN A 390 -24.04 -12.47 9.24
C GLN A 390 -23.42 -11.09 8.98
N HIS A 391 -22.33 -10.76 9.69
CA HIS A 391 -21.53 -9.57 9.39
C HIS A 391 -20.71 -9.80 8.12
N LYS A 392 -20.42 -8.72 7.40
CA LYS A 392 -19.56 -8.74 6.21
C LYS A 392 -18.28 -7.98 6.51
N PHE A 393 -17.16 -8.67 6.40
CA PHE A 393 -15.83 -8.06 6.45
C PHE A 393 -15.14 -8.24 5.11
N SER A 394 -14.72 -7.13 4.51
CA SER A 394 -13.99 -7.14 3.24
C SER A 394 -12.58 -7.68 3.44
N ARG A 395 -12.05 -8.37 2.43
CA ARG A 395 -10.66 -8.80 2.41
C ARG A 395 -9.75 -7.59 2.38
N ALA A 396 -8.73 -7.56 3.23
CA ALA A 396 -7.81 -6.42 3.28
C ALA A 396 -6.48 -6.74 3.95
N ILE A 397 -5.41 -6.09 3.50
CA ILE A 397 -4.10 -6.12 4.13
C ILE A 397 -3.80 -4.70 4.61
N ALA A 398 -3.30 -4.52 5.83
CA ALA A 398 -2.87 -3.19 6.24
C ALA A 398 -1.55 -2.82 5.58
N ARG A 399 -1.46 -1.58 5.11
CA ARG A 399 -0.23 -0.96 4.65
C ARG A 399 0.01 0.33 5.40
N ARG A 400 1.25 0.57 5.78
CA ARG A 400 1.71 1.85 6.34
C ARG A 400 2.51 2.57 5.27
N MET A 401 2.18 3.84 5.03
CA MET A 401 2.88 4.67 4.05
C MET A 401 4.33 4.87 4.47
N THR A 402 4.51 5.34 5.70
CA THR A 402 5.80 5.51 6.38
C THR A 402 5.81 4.68 7.66
N PRO A 403 6.99 4.46 8.27
CA PRO A 403 7.06 3.83 9.58
C PRO A 403 6.13 4.50 10.61
N ASP A 404 5.96 5.82 10.57
CA ASP A 404 5.14 6.58 11.52
C ASP A 404 3.65 6.70 11.12
N SER A 405 3.21 6.03 10.06
CA SER A 405 1.83 6.11 9.58
C SER A 405 0.90 5.09 10.26
N GLU A 406 -0.34 5.52 10.45
CA GLU A 406 -1.47 4.63 10.77
C GLU A 406 -1.68 3.58 9.66
N PRO A 407 -2.18 2.38 10.00
CA PRO A 407 -2.40 1.34 9.01
C PRO A 407 -3.58 1.73 8.13
N LYS A 408 -3.41 1.64 6.81
CA LYS A 408 -4.50 1.76 5.84
C LYS A 408 -4.80 0.39 5.26
N MET A 409 -6.04 -0.04 5.41
CA MET A 409 -6.51 -1.32 4.85
C MET A 409 -6.57 -1.24 3.32
N THR A 410 -6.15 -2.31 2.64
CA THR A 410 -6.36 -2.49 1.20
C THR A 410 -7.84 -2.27 0.88
N ARG A 411 -8.12 -1.52 -0.17
CA ARG A 411 -9.47 -1.18 -0.60
C ARG A 411 -9.71 -1.51 -2.06
N GLU A 412 -10.97 -1.45 -2.44
CA GLU A 412 -11.39 -1.56 -3.83
C GLU A 412 -11.29 -0.20 -4.52
N THR A 413 -10.96 -0.20 -5.81
CA THR A 413 -11.13 0.99 -6.65
C THR A 413 -12.61 1.13 -7.02
N ALA A 414 -13.00 2.30 -7.50
CA ALA A 414 -14.35 2.52 -8.03
C ALA A 414 -14.65 1.74 -9.32
N PHE A 415 -13.62 1.20 -10.00
CA PHE A 415 -13.79 0.31 -11.14
C PHE A 415 -13.83 -1.18 -10.73
N HIS A 416 -13.57 -1.50 -9.45
CA HIS A 416 -13.47 -2.87 -8.97
C HIS A 416 -14.72 -3.69 -9.30
N SER A 417 -15.92 -3.16 -9.00
CA SER A 417 -17.19 -3.82 -9.30
C SER A 417 -17.35 -4.16 -10.79
N SER A 418 -16.82 -3.32 -11.67
CA SER A 418 -16.86 -3.52 -13.13
C SER A 418 -15.92 -4.65 -13.55
N PHE A 419 -14.69 -4.67 -13.05
CA PHE A 419 -13.73 -5.74 -13.35
C PHE A 419 -14.08 -7.07 -12.66
N ALA A 420 -14.69 -7.04 -11.47
CA ALA A 420 -15.09 -8.22 -10.71
C ALA A 420 -16.19 -9.03 -11.41
N LYS A 421 -16.94 -8.43 -12.34
CA LYS A 421 -17.87 -9.14 -13.24
C LYS A 421 -17.15 -10.12 -14.17
N HIS A 422 -15.85 -9.93 -14.40
CA HIS A 422 -15.04 -10.68 -15.38
C HIS A 422 -13.95 -11.55 -14.74
N THR A 423 -13.63 -11.33 -13.47
CA THR A 423 -12.64 -12.14 -12.75
C THR A 423 -12.85 -12.14 -11.25
N ARG A 424 -12.34 -13.18 -10.59
CA ARG A 424 -12.13 -13.25 -9.14
C ARG A 424 -10.64 -13.22 -8.76
N ASN A 425 -9.75 -13.20 -9.75
CA ASN A 425 -8.31 -13.23 -9.57
C ASN A 425 -7.80 -11.79 -9.40
N PHE A 426 -7.81 -11.32 -8.15
CA PHE A 426 -7.27 -10.02 -7.76
C PHE A 426 -5.97 -10.20 -6.99
N ALA A 427 -5.03 -9.27 -7.21
CA ALA A 427 -3.80 -9.14 -6.44
C ALA A 427 -3.80 -7.81 -5.69
N GLU A 428 -3.12 -7.79 -4.54
CA GLU A 428 -2.85 -6.56 -3.82
C GLU A 428 -1.81 -5.75 -4.60
N TYR A 429 -2.11 -4.49 -4.86
CA TYR A 429 -1.17 -3.54 -5.43
C TYR A 429 -1.27 -2.20 -4.70
N ARG A 430 -0.30 -1.93 -3.83
CA ARG A 430 -0.09 -0.62 -3.18
C ARG A 430 -1.37 -0.06 -2.52
N GLY A 431 -2.04 -0.88 -1.73
CA GLY A 431 -3.26 -0.56 -0.99
C GLY A 431 -4.56 -0.78 -1.75
N TYR A 432 -4.53 -1.40 -2.93
CA TYR A 432 -5.73 -1.66 -3.74
C TYR A 432 -5.82 -3.08 -4.28
N TRP A 433 -7.04 -3.58 -4.46
CA TRP A 433 -7.32 -4.83 -5.17
C TRP A 433 -7.41 -4.60 -6.68
N LEU A 434 -6.43 -5.09 -7.44
CA LEU A 434 -6.40 -5.01 -8.91
C LEU A 434 -6.53 -6.39 -9.57
N ALA A 435 -7.18 -6.44 -10.73
CA ALA A 435 -7.32 -7.67 -11.50
C ALA A 435 -5.94 -8.17 -11.98
N ASN A 436 -5.59 -9.40 -11.61
CA ASN A 436 -4.32 -10.01 -11.97
C ASN A 436 -4.39 -10.68 -13.36
N ALA A 437 -5.50 -11.35 -13.65
CA ALA A 437 -5.85 -11.93 -14.95
C ALA A 437 -7.35 -12.21 -15.04
N PHE A 438 -7.88 -12.36 -16.24
CA PHE A 438 -9.29 -12.63 -16.51
C PHE A 438 -9.52 -14.08 -16.93
N ALA A 439 -10.36 -14.81 -16.19
CA ALA A 439 -10.50 -16.26 -16.37
C ALA A 439 -11.01 -16.68 -17.75
N LYS A 440 -11.77 -15.82 -18.45
CA LYS A 440 -12.31 -16.10 -19.79
C LYS A 440 -11.24 -16.07 -20.87
N ASP A 441 -10.31 -15.12 -20.79
CA ASP A 441 -9.35 -14.82 -21.84
C ASP A 441 -7.96 -15.37 -21.49
N GLY A 442 -7.54 -15.20 -20.24
CA GLY A 442 -6.20 -15.50 -19.76
C GLY A 442 -5.14 -14.52 -20.28
N PRO A 443 -3.96 -14.46 -19.63
CA PRO A 443 -2.96 -13.42 -19.90
C PRO A 443 -2.49 -13.35 -21.36
N ILE A 444 -2.44 -14.48 -22.06
CA ILE A 444 -1.99 -14.53 -23.46
C ILE A 444 -3.03 -13.92 -24.42
N ALA A 445 -4.32 -14.17 -24.21
CA ALA A 445 -5.34 -13.55 -25.07
C ALA A 445 -5.53 -12.06 -24.75
N GLU A 446 -5.35 -11.65 -23.49
CA GLU A 446 -5.29 -10.25 -23.08
C GLU A 446 -4.11 -9.52 -23.76
N TYR A 447 -2.93 -10.14 -23.76
CA TYR A 447 -1.74 -9.66 -24.46
C TYR A 447 -2.01 -9.43 -25.95
N TRP A 448 -2.60 -10.41 -26.64
CA TRP A 448 -2.88 -10.28 -28.07
C TRP A 448 -3.91 -9.21 -28.36
N ALA A 449 -4.93 -9.06 -27.51
CA ALA A 449 -5.89 -7.97 -27.63
C ALA A 449 -5.20 -6.60 -27.48
N CYS A 450 -4.23 -6.45 -26.57
CA CYS A 450 -3.47 -5.20 -26.46
C CYS A 450 -2.68 -4.91 -27.74
N ARG A 451 -2.04 -5.92 -28.34
CA ARG A 451 -1.20 -5.76 -29.55
C ARG A 451 -2.01 -5.54 -30.84
N GLN A 452 -3.18 -6.15 -30.95
CA GLN A 452 -3.93 -6.25 -32.22
C GLN A 452 -5.24 -5.45 -32.22
N ASP A 453 -5.85 -5.27 -31.05
CA ASP A 453 -7.17 -4.66 -30.88
C ASP A 453 -7.11 -3.50 -29.88
N ALA A 454 -7.75 -3.65 -28.73
CA ALA A 454 -7.64 -2.75 -27.59
C ALA A 454 -7.91 -3.51 -26.28
N VAL A 455 -7.40 -2.97 -25.19
CA VAL A 455 -7.66 -3.41 -23.82
C VAL A 455 -8.09 -2.27 -22.93
N ILE A 456 -8.85 -2.57 -21.87
CA ILE A 456 -9.15 -1.68 -20.76
C ILE A 456 -8.53 -2.22 -19.46
N MET A 457 -7.84 -1.38 -18.70
CA MET A 457 -7.21 -1.75 -17.42
C MET A 457 -7.38 -0.66 -16.37
N ASP A 458 -7.40 -1.05 -15.10
CA ASP A 458 -7.51 -0.12 -13.96
C ASP A 458 -6.13 0.41 -13.54
N LEU A 459 -5.96 1.73 -13.58
CA LEU A 459 -4.76 2.45 -13.13
C LEU A 459 -5.04 3.38 -11.93
N SER A 460 -6.23 3.28 -11.34
CA SER A 460 -6.65 4.09 -10.20
C SER A 460 -5.66 4.08 -9.02
N PRO A 461 -4.92 2.98 -8.73
CA PRO A 461 -3.96 2.98 -7.64
C PRO A 461 -2.72 3.87 -7.83
N LEU A 462 -2.42 4.35 -9.04
CA LEU A 462 -1.32 5.31 -9.22
C LEU A 462 -1.56 6.56 -8.37
N ARG A 463 -0.53 7.04 -7.68
CA ARG A 463 -0.65 8.15 -6.74
C ARG A 463 -0.75 9.46 -7.47
N LYS A 464 -1.75 10.25 -7.13
CA LYS A 464 -2.09 11.51 -7.79
C LYS A 464 -1.97 12.64 -6.78
N PHE A 465 -1.16 13.64 -7.10
CA PHE A 465 -0.93 14.81 -6.24
C PHE A 465 -1.18 16.08 -7.04
N GLU A 466 -2.15 16.88 -6.58
CA GLU A 466 -2.40 18.23 -7.08
C GLU A 466 -1.36 19.18 -6.49
N VAL A 467 -0.60 19.83 -7.36
CA VAL A 467 0.43 20.81 -6.98
C VAL A 467 -0.03 22.17 -7.47
N THR A 468 -0.53 22.99 -6.53
CA THR A 468 -1.22 24.24 -6.84
C THR A 468 -0.63 25.40 -6.06
N GLY A 469 -0.46 26.55 -6.71
CA GLY A 469 0.05 27.78 -6.08
C GLY A 469 1.09 28.48 -6.95
N PRO A 470 1.39 29.76 -6.68
CA PRO A 470 2.32 30.55 -7.50
C PRO A 470 3.72 29.96 -7.60
N ASP A 471 4.17 29.18 -6.60
CA ASP A 471 5.50 28.55 -6.59
C ASP A 471 5.48 27.07 -7.03
N SER A 472 4.36 26.58 -7.58
CA SER A 472 4.21 25.19 -8.04
C SER A 472 5.23 24.81 -9.12
N GLU A 473 5.43 25.66 -10.13
CA GLU A 473 6.44 25.42 -11.16
C GLU A 473 7.85 25.39 -10.58
N ALA A 474 8.17 26.26 -9.60
CA ALA A 474 9.48 26.32 -8.96
C ALA A 474 9.77 25.05 -8.15
N LEU A 475 8.80 24.57 -7.36
CA LEU A 475 8.91 23.31 -6.62
C LEU A 475 9.18 22.14 -7.56
N LEU A 476 8.38 22.01 -8.62
CA LEU A 476 8.48 20.91 -9.58
C LEU A 476 9.76 20.99 -10.41
N GLN A 477 10.18 22.20 -10.79
CA GLN A 477 11.45 22.43 -11.46
C GLN A 477 12.63 21.98 -10.60
N TYR A 478 12.58 22.13 -9.28
CA TYR A 478 13.67 21.73 -8.39
C TYR A 478 13.64 20.23 -8.02
N THR A 479 12.46 19.63 -7.91
CA THR A 479 12.30 18.24 -7.42
C THR A 479 12.33 17.19 -8.53
N LEU A 480 11.96 17.55 -9.76
CA LEU A 480 11.95 16.64 -10.90
C LEU A 480 13.22 16.79 -11.75
N THR A 481 13.66 15.71 -12.38
CA THR A 481 14.84 15.78 -13.27
C THR A 481 14.55 16.52 -14.58
N ARG A 482 13.31 16.47 -15.08
CA ARG A 482 12.88 17.16 -16.31
C ARG A 482 12.81 18.68 -16.14
N ASP A 483 12.87 19.38 -17.27
CA ASP A 483 12.72 20.84 -17.33
C ASP A 483 11.25 21.22 -17.45
N VAL A 484 10.63 21.53 -16.31
CA VAL A 484 9.21 21.84 -16.15
C VAL A 484 8.85 23.18 -16.80
N LYS A 485 9.77 24.14 -16.83
CA LYS A 485 9.57 25.46 -17.47
C LYS A 485 9.28 25.36 -18.97
N LYS A 486 9.69 24.28 -19.63
CA LYS A 486 9.43 24.01 -21.05
C LYS A 486 8.08 23.35 -21.32
N LEU A 487 7.39 22.91 -20.28
CA LEU A 487 6.10 22.22 -20.41
C LEU A 487 5.01 23.24 -20.66
N GLY A 488 4.30 23.15 -21.78
CA GLY A 488 3.12 23.96 -22.08
C GLY A 488 1.87 23.47 -21.34
N VAL A 489 0.90 24.37 -21.13
CA VAL A 489 -0.42 23.96 -20.61
C VAL A 489 -1.06 22.93 -21.55
N GLY A 490 -1.65 21.87 -21.00
CA GLY A 490 -2.19 20.75 -21.76
C GLY A 490 -1.17 19.66 -22.09
N GLN A 491 0.11 19.83 -21.73
CA GLN A 491 1.14 18.82 -21.93
C GLN A 491 1.35 17.95 -20.71
N VAL A 492 1.85 16.74 -20.99
CA VAL A 492 2.31 15.75 -20.03
C VAL A 492 3.80 15.53 -20.25
N VAL A 493 4.56 15.25 -19.19
CA VAL A 493 5.96 14.82 -19.33
C VAL A 493 6.28 13.70 -18.35
N TYR A 494 7.02 12.70 -18.82
CA TYR A 494 7.57 11.67 -17.95
C TYR A 494 8.90 12.13 -17.33
N SER A 495 9.05 11.98 -16.01
CA SER A 495 10.22 12.42 -15.25
C SER A 495 10.56 11.43 -14.12
N ALA A 496 11.80 11.54 -13.62
CA ALA A 496 12.20 10.92 -12.37
C ALA A 496 12.21 11.96 -11.24
N MET A 497 12.13 11.47 -10.01
CA MET A 497 12.40 12.18 -8.76
C MET A 497 13.54 11.46 -8.03
N CYS A 498 14.52 12.19 -7.50
CA CYS A 498 15.73 11.61 -6.92
C CYS A 498 16.07 12.21 -5.55
N TYR A 499 16.79 11.45 -4.74
CA TYR A 499 17.49 11.94 -3.56
C TYR A 499 18.77 12.71 -3.93
N GLU A 500 19.40 13.40 -2.97
CA GLU A 500 20.65 14.14 -3.21
C GLU A 500 21.80 13.23 -3.69
N HIS A 501 21.82 11.95 -3.29
CA HIS A 501 22.81 10.98 -3.78
C HIS A 501 22.52 10.42 -5.18
N GLY A 502 21.45 10.88 -5.84
CA GLY A 502 21.07 10.56 -7.23
C GLY A 502 20.27 9.27 -7.42
N GLY A 503 19.95 8.56 -6.35
CA GLY A 503 19.07 7.38 -6.42
C GLY A 503 17.61 7.79 -6.54
N MET A 504 16.79 6.95 -7.17
CA MET A 504 15.41 7.28 -7.51
C MET A 504 14.46 7.10 -6.32
N ILE A 505 13.64 8.13 -6.08
CA ILE A 505 12.50 8.09 -5.15
C ILE A 505 11.30 7.46 -5.86
N ASP A 506 11.00 7.98 -7.05
CA ASP A 506 9.84 7.59 -7.86
C ASP A 506 10.07 7.98 -9.32
N ASP A 507 9.26 7.43 -10.20
CA ASP A 507 9.11 7.85 -11.59
C ASP A 507 7.63 8.07 -11.91
N GLY A 508 7.34 8.92 -12.89
CA GLY A 508 5.96 9.30 -13.11
C GLY A 508 5.74 10.34 -14.19
N THR A 509 4.49 10.74 -14.32
CA THR A 509 4.06 11.76 -15.28
C THR A 509 3.62 13.03 -14.58
N LEU A 510 4.02 14.17 -15.12
CA LEU A 510 3.57 15.50 -14.70
C LEU A 510 2.63 16.06 -15.76
N LEU A 511 1.40 16.40 -15.38
CA LEU A 511 0.44 17.13 -16.20
C LEU A 511 0.50 18.62 -15.86
N ARG A 512 0.63 19.50 -16.85
CA ARG A 512 0.48 20.96 -16.66
C ARG A 512 -0.96 21.38 -16.99
N LEU A 513 -1.76 21.58 -15.94
CA LEU A 513 -3.19 21.90 -16.02
C LEU A 513 -3.45 23.39 -16.17
N GLY A 514 -2.53 24.22 -15.68
CA GLY A 514 -2.58 25.67 -15.85
C GLY A 514 -1.22 26.32 -15.66
N LYS A 515 -1.21 27.64 -15.44
CA LYS A 515 0.01 28.37 -15.12
C LYS A 515 0.61 27.88 -13.80
N ASP A 516 -0.24 27.81 -12.78
CA ASP A 516 0.11 27.57 -11.37
C ASP A 516 -0.52 26.27 -10.83
N ASN A 517 -0.94 25.37 -11.75
CA ASN A 517 -1.68 24.14 -11.47
C ASN A 517 -1.05 22.97 -12.21
N PHE A 518 -0.57 21.99 -11.46
CA PHE A 518 0.04 20.76 -11.97
C PHE A 518 -0.51 19.54 -11.26
N ARG A 519 -0.35 18.38 -11.88
CA ARG A 519 -0.65 17.08 -11.28
C ARG A 519 0.51 16.12 -11.48
N TRP A 520 1.11 15.65 -10.39
CA TRP A 520 2.09 14.58 -10.39
C TRP A 520 1.38 13.23 -10.25
N VAL A 521 1.68 12.30 -11.13
CA VAL A 521 1.18 10.92 -11.11
C VAL A 521 2.36 9.98 -11.01
N GLY A 522 2.55 9.36 -9.85
CA GLY A 522 3.68 8.47 -9.53
C GLY A 522 3.26 7.12 -8.96
N GLY A 523 4.24 6.26 -8.69
CA GLY A 523 4.03 4.93 -8.13
C GLY A 523 4.00 4.91 -6.60
N ASP A 524 4.55 5.92 -5.93
CA ASP A 524 4.75 5.90 -4.48
C ASP A 524 4.06 7.07 -3.74
N ASP A 525 3.60 6.80 -2.52
CA ASP A 525 3.04 7.81 -1.64
C ASP A 525 4.12 8.81 -1.17
N LEU A 526 5.38 8.34 -1.06
CA LEU A 526 6.52 9.13 -0.62
C LEU A 526 6.78 10.34 -1.52
N SER A 527 6.41 10.27 -2.81
CA SER A 527 6.47 11.41 -3.74
C SER A 527 5.76 12.66 -3.20
N GLY A 528 4.56 12.50 -2.63
CA GLY A 528 3.80 13.62 -2.09
C GLY A 528 4.42 14.19 -0.82
N GLU A 529 4.94 13.34 0.06
CA GLU A 529 5.65 13.76 1.26
C GLU A 529 6.93 14.52 0.92
N TRP A 530 7.72 13.98 -0.01
CA TRP A 530 8.96 14.61 -0.47
C TRP A 530 8.72 16.01 -1.04
N LEU A 531 7.68 16.17 -1.86
CA LEU A 531 7.28 17.47 -2.42
C LEU A 531 6.87 18.46 -1.32
N ARG A 532 6.09 18.02 -0.32
CA ARG A 532 5.68 18.87 0.82
C ARG A 532 6.87 19.27 1.70
N GLU A 533 7.75 18.33 2.01
CA GLU A 533 8.95 18.60 2.80
C GLU A 533 9.85 19.60 2.10
N THR A 534 10.05 19.42 0.78
CA THR A 534 10.85 20.35 -0.03
C THR A 534 10.22 21.72 -0.09
N ALA A 535 8.90 21.82 -0.32
CA ALA A 535 8.17 23.08 -0.30
C ALA A 535 8.34 23.81 1.04
N LYS A 536 8.22 23.09 2.16
CA LYS A 536 8.41 23.65 3.50
C LYS A 536 9.86 24.09 3.73
N LYS A 537 10.85 23.28 3.35
CA LYS A 537 12.28 23.59 3.50
C LYS A 537 12.67 24.86 2.74
N LEU A 538 12.00 25.13 1.62
CA LEU A 538 12.24 26.28 0.75
C LEU A 538 11.28 27.46 0.99
N ASP A 539 10.36 27.35 1.96
CA ASP A 539 9.33 28.35 2.26
C ASP A 539 8.51 28.80 1.03
N LEU A 540 8.12 27.84 0.19
CA LEU A 540 7.37 28.09 -1.05
C LEU A 540 5.86 28.21 -0.80
N ASN A 541 5.21 29.13 -1.50
CA ASN A 541 3.75 29.26 -1.53
C ASN A 541 3.14 28.27 -2.53
N VAL A 542 3.02 27.03 -2.09
CA VAL A 542 2.49 25.91 -2.87
C VAL A 542 1.80 24.89 -1.94
N LEU A 543 0.68 24.34 -2.41
CA LEU A 543 0.00 23.21 -1.78
C LEU A 543 0.23 21.95 -2.60
N VAL A 544 0.53 20.84 -1.93
CA VAL A 544 0.71 19.51 -2.53
C VAL A 544 -0.26 18.55 -1.85
N ARG A 545 -1.35 18.24 -2.53
CA ARG A 545 -2.52 17.55 -1.97
C ARG A 545 -2.82 16.26 -2.72
N SER A 546 -3.02 15.16 -2.00
CA SER A 546 -3.39 13.89 -2.61
C SER A 546 -4.80 13.94 -3.19
N SER A 547 -4.97 13.47 -4.42
CA SER A 547 -6.25 13.32 -5.11
C SER A 547 -6.52 11.90 -5.57
N THR A 548 -5.70 10.93 -5.14
CA THR A 548 -5.84 9.51 -5.54
C THR A 548 -7.25 8.98 -5.30
N ASP A 549 -7.85 9.32 -4.16
CA ASP A 549 -9.18 8.84 -3.73
C ASP A 549 -10.32 9.59 -4.42
N GLN A 550 -10.02 10.74 -5.02
CA GLN A 550 -10.97 11.61 -5.72
C GLN A 550 -10.87 11.44 -7.24
N MET A 551 -9.87 10.69 -7.71
CA MET A 551 -9.52 10.61 -9.13
C MET A 551 -9.10 9.19 -9.50
N HIS A 552 -10.03 8.45 -10.09
CA HIS A 552 -9.79 7.10 -10.58
C HIS A 552 -9.61 7.12 -12.09
N ASN A 553 -8.90 6.13 -12.62
CA ASN A 553 -8.67 6.05 -14.06
C ASN A 553 -8.53 4.64 -14.59
N VAL A 554 -8.95 4.52 -15.85
CA VAL A 554 -8.71 3.34 -16.68
C VAL A 554 -7.86 3.73 -17.88
N ALA A 555 -7.00 2.83 -18.33
CA ALA A 555 -6.28 2.98 -19.59
C ALA A 555 -6.93 2.14 -20.67
N VAL A 556 -7.18 2.76 -21.84
CA VAL A 556 -7.62 2.10 -23.06
C VAL A 556 -6.45 2.08 -24.03
N GLN A 557 -5.85 0.91 -24.24
CA GLN A 557 -4.56 0.75 -24.92
C GLN A 557 -4.67 -0.26 -26.06
N GLY A 558 -3.97 -0.04 -27.16
CA GLY A 558 -3.99 -0.85 -28.37
C GLY A 558 -4.33 -0.05 -29.62
N PRO A 559 -4.06 -0.59 -30.82
CA PRO A 559 -4.23 0.12 -32.09
C PRO A 559 -5.65 0.63 -32.35
N LYS A 560 -6.69 0.01 -31.77
CA LYS A 560 -8.09 0.43 -31.94
C LYS A 560 -8.58 1.40 -30.86
N SER A 561 -7.74 1.78 -29.89
CA SER A 561 -8.12 2.65 -28.78
C SER A 561 -8.66 4.01 -29.23
N ARG A 562 -8.05 4.63 -30.24
CA ARG A 562 -8.49 5.90 -30.83
C ARG A 562 -9.91 5.81 -31.39
N ASP A 563 -10.19 4.77 -32.19
CA ASP A 563 -11.50 4.59 -32.81
C ASP A 563 -12.59 4.38 -31.77
N ILE A 564 -12.32 3.58 -30.74
CA ILE A 564 -13.26 3.37 -29.62
C ILE A 564 -13.57 4.70 -28.92
N LEU A 565 -12.54 5.49 -28.61
CA LEU A 565 -12.72 6.73 -27.86
C LEU A 565 -13.30 7.87 -28.69
N ARG A 566 -13.13 7.86 -30.01
CA ARG A 566 -13.78 8.83 -30.93
C ARG A 566 -15.30 8.84 -30.75
N ASP A 567 -15.89 7.67 -30.54
CA ASP A 567 -17.35 7.52 -30.41
C ASP A 567 -17.89 7.83 -29.02
N VAL A 568 -17.02 7.82 -28.00
CA VAL A 568 -17.39 7.93 -26.58
C VAL A 568 -17.10 9.31 -26.00
N ILE A 569 -15.97 9.90 -26.42
CA ILE A 569 -15.44 11.13 -25.84
C ILE A 569 -15.94 12.32 -26.65
N TRP A 570 -16.67 13.19 -25.96
CA TRP A 570 -17.04 14.50 -26.45
C TRP A 570 -16.09 15.55 -25.87
N THR A 571 -15.55 16.43 -26.72
CA THR A 571 -14.75 17.58 -26.30
C THR A 571 -15.45 18.89 -26.67
N SER A 572 -15.23 19.92 -25.85
CA SER A 572 -15.59 21.29 -26.22
C SER A 572 -14.79 21.71 -27.46
N PRO A 573 -15.30 22.57 -28.36
CA PRO A 573 -14.52 23.11 -29.48
C PRO A 573 -13.22 23.84 -29.08
N LEU A 574 -13.05 24.17 -27.80
CA LEU A 574 -11.83 24.76 -27.24
C LEU A 574 -10.77 23.71 -26.85
N GLN A 575 -11.10 22.43 -26.92
CA GLN A 575 -10.26 21.30 -26.55
C GLN A 575 -10.00 20.43 -27.78
N PRO A 576 -8.78 19.89 -27.95
CA PRO A 576 -8.51 18.99 -29.07
C PRO A 576 -9.40 17.75 -28.98
N SER A 577 -9.97 17.34 -30.10
CA SER A 577 -10.65 16.05 -30.22
C SER A 577 -9.68 14.89 -30.04
N ILE A 578 -10.21 13.66 -29.93
CA ILE A 578 -9.40 12.44 -29.80
C ILE A 578 -8.42 12.24 -30.98
N ASP A 579 -8.83 12.64 -32.19
CA ASP A 579 -8.01 12.55 -33.40
C ASP A 579 -6.91 13.61 -33.44
N GLU A 580 -7.14 14.78 -32.82
CA GLU A 580 -6.18 15.90 -32.75
C GLU A 580 -5.22 15.80 -31.56
N LEU A 581 -5.56 14.99 -30.55
CA LEU A 581 -4.78 14.89 -29.32
C LEU A 581 -3.41 14.24 -29.58
N GLU A 582 -2.34 15.04 -29.51
CA GLU A 582 -0.96 14.57 -29.71
C GLU A 582 -0.45 13.71 -28.53
N TRP A 583 0.59 12.91 -28.78
CA TRP A 583 1.25 12.08 -27.76
C TRP A 583 1.78 12.96 -26.61
N PHE A 584 1.61 12.51 -25.36
CA PHE A 584 1.94 13.30 -24.16
C PHE A 584 1.18 14.64 -24.07
N ARG A 585 -0.08 14.67 -24.51
CA ARG A 585 -1.04 15.74 -24.20
C ARG A 585 -2.30 15.18 -23.54
N PHE A 586 -3.10 16.06 -22.96
CA PHE A 586 -4.42 15.73 -22.44
C PHE A 586 -5.47 16.78 -22.84
N ALA A 587 -6.74 16.38 -22.76
CA ALA A 587 -7.90 17.21 -23.01
C ALA A 587 -8.92 17.04 -21.88
N VAL A 588 -9.60 18.13 -21.52
CA VAL A 588 -10.81 18.08 -20.70
C VAL A 588 -11.98 17.69 -21.59
N ALA A 589 -12.72 16.66 -21.21
CA ALA A 589 -13.73 16.04 -22.05
C ALA A 589 -14.94 15.54 -21.25
N ARG A 590 -15.92 14.96 -21.95
CA ARG A 590 -17.11 14.36 -21.34
C ARG A 590 -17.52 13.08 -22.05
N ILE A 591 -18.22 12.20 -21.32
CA ILE A 591 -18.89 11.01 -21.88
C ILE A 591 -20.40 11.22 -21.85
N GLY A 592 -21.07 11.03 -22.99
CA GLY A 592 -22.51 11.28 -23.14
C GLY A 592 -22.86 12.71 -23.58
N GLY A 593 -21.96 13.37 -24.31
CA GLY A 593 -22.15 14.72 -24.87
C GLY A 593 -21.78 15.85 -23.91
N GLY A 594 -22.11 17.09 -24.28
CA GLY A 594 -21.69 18.31 -23.56
C GLY A 594 -22.20 18.46 -22.12
N ASN A 595 -23.29 17.77 -21.77
CA ASN A 595 -23.83 17.70 -20.40
C ASN A 595 -23.54 16.35 -19.71
N GLY A 596 -22.69 15.53 -20.33
CA GLY A 596 -22.35 14.19 -19.86
C GLY A 596 -21.39 14.17 -18.69
N VAL A 597 -20.90 12.98 -18.35
CA VAL A 597 -19.96 12.73 -17.25
C VAL A 597 -18.64 13.45 -17.53
N PRO A 598 -18.11 14.31 -16.63
CA PRO A 598 -16.83 14.96 -16.81
C PRO A 598 -15.67 13.97 -16.70
N VAL A 599 -14.77 14.03 -17.67
CA VAL A 599 -13.54 13.23 -17.70
C VAL A 599 -12.35 14.08 -18.16
N VAL A 600 -11.14 13.62 -17.89
CA VAL A 600 -9.94 14.06 -18.60
C VAL A 600 -9.44 12.87 -19.38
N VAL A 601 -8.90 13.12 -20.58
CA VAL A 601 -8.32 12.08 -21.43
C VAL A 601 -6.91 12.50 -21.79
N SER A 602 -5.91 11.67 -21.52
CA SER A 602 -4.54 11.86 -22.03
C SER A 602 -4.23 10.85 -23.09
N ARG A 603 -3.27 11.19 -23.93
CA ARG A 603 -2.59 10.23 -24.80
C ARG A 603 -1.28 9.78 -24.15
N THR A 604 -1.41 8.99 -23.08
CA THR A 604 -0.33 8.32 -22.35
C THR A 604 -0.64 6.83 -22.19
N GLY A 605 0.36 6.04 -21.77
CA GLY A 605 0.18 4.60 -21.60
C GLY A 605 1.44 3.87 -21.15
N TYR A 606 1.23 2.67 -20.61
CA TYR A 606 2.27 1.81 -20.03
C TYR A 606 2.38 0.44 -20.74
N THR A 607 2.00 0.37 -22.03
CA THR A 607 1.93 -0.88 -22.79
C THR A 607 2.86 -0.94 -24.01
N GLY A 608 3.42 0.21 -24.41
CA GLY A 608 4.13 0.35 -25.69
C GLY A 608 3.22 0.40 -26.92
N GLU A 609 1.90 0.50 -26.75
CA GLU A 609 0.93 0.72 -27.83
C GLU A 609 0.42 2.16 -27.88
N LEU A 610 -0.31 2.50 -28.95
CA LEU A 610 -1.20 3.65 -28.94
C LEU A 610 -2.22 3.47 -27.80
N GLY A 611 -2.51 4.52 -27.06
CA GLY A 611 -3.53 4.44 -26.03
C GLY A 611 -3.74 5.75 -25.29
N TYR A 612 -4.74 5.70 -24.43
CA TYR A 612 -5.22 6.84 -23.68
C TYR A 612 -5.54 6.43 -22.24
N GLU A 613 -5.46 7.39 -21.32
CA GLU A 613 -5.94 7.24 -19.95
C GLU A 613 -7.15 8.14 -19.74
N ILE A 614 -8.22 7.61 -19.15
CA ILE A 614 -9.48 8.30 -18.92
C ILE A 614 -9.66 8.42 -17.41
N TRP A 615 -9.63 9.65 -16.92
CA TRP A 615 -9.80 9.96 -15.50
C TRP A 615 -11.20 10.47 -15.20
N CYS A 616 -11.77 10.01 -14.09
CA CYS A 616 -13.06 10.48 -13.61
C CYS A 616 -13.11 10.46 -12.08
N HIS A 617 -14.11 11.16 -11.53
CA HIS A 617 -14.44 11.01 -10.11
C HIS A 617 -14.97 9.57 -9.84
N PRO A 618 -14.63 8.94 -8.70
CA PRO A 618 -15.09 7.59 -8.33
C PRO A 618 -16.58 7.32 -8.55
N ARG A 619 -17.45 8.27 -8.19
CA ARG A 619 -18.91 8.17 -8.35
C ARG A 619 -19.39 7.88 -9.79
N ASP A 620 -18.56 8.21 -10.78
CA ASP A 620 -18.89 8.08 -12.20
C ASP A 620 -18.18 6.91 -12.87
N ALA A 621 -17.33 6.16 -12.14
CA ALA A 621 -16.47 5.11 -12.68
C ALA A 621 -17.24 4.03 -13.44
N GLU A 622 -18.34 3.50 -12.89
CA GLU A 622 -19.14 2.48 -13.58
C GLU A 622 -19.73 3.00 -14.90
N LYS A 623 -20.20 4.25 -14.94
CA LYS A 623 -20.75 4.86 -16.17
C LYS A 623 -19.66 5.04 -17.23
N VAL A 624 -18.46 5.45 -16.81
CA VAL A 624 -17.30 5.59 -17.69
C VAL A 624 -16.90 4.23 -18.26
N PHE A 625 -16.80 3.21 -17.39
CA PHE A 625 -16.47 1.85 -17.80
C PHE A 625 -17.51 1.31 -18.79
N ASP A 626 -18.80 1.38 -18.48
CA ASP A 626 -19.86 0.83 -19.32
C ASP A 626 -19.92 1.50 -20.70
N ALA A 627 -19.69 2.82 -20.77
CA ALA A 627 -19.64 3.56 -22.03
C ALA A 627 -18.47 3.11 -22.91
N ILE A 628 -17.27 3.03 -22.35
CA ILE A 628 -16.07 2.55 -23.07
C ILE A 628 -16.25 1.08 -23.46
N TRP A 629 -16.74 0.27 -22.53
CA TRP A 629 -16.94 -1.17 -22.73
C TRP A 629 -17.90 -1.45 -23.88
N LYS A 630 -19.04 -0.75 -23.91
CA LYS A 630 -20.04 -0.87 -24.97
C LYS A 630 -19.49 -0.45 -26.33
N ALA A 631 -18.82 0.70 -26.40
CA ALA A 631 -18.21 1.18 -27.64
C ALA A 631 -17.05 0.29 -28.10
N GLY A 632 -16.36 -0.36 -27.16
CA GLY A 632 -15.23 -1.25 -27.45
C GLY A 632 -15.63 -2.62 -27.96
N GLN A 633 -16.86 -3.10 -27.73
CA GLN A 633 -17.27 -4.46 -28.14
C GLN A 633 -17.08 -4.73 -29.64
N PRO A 634 -17.51 -3.85 -30.58
CA PRO A 634 -17.31 -4.06 -32.01
C PRO A 634 -15.83 -4.06 -32.42
N HIS A 635 -14.96 -3.47 -31.60
CA HIS A 635 -13.52 -3.37 -31.84
C HIS A 635 -12.72 -4.52 -31.21
N GLY A 636 -13.36 -5.43 -30.48
CA GLY A 636 -12.68 -6.54 -29.81
C GLY A 636 -12.05 -6.15 -28.46
N LEU A 637 -12.51 -5.07 -27.82
CA LEU A 637 -12.01 -4.63 -26.52
C LEU A 637 -12.08 -5.75 -25.47
N LYS A 638 -10.98 -5.99 -24.78
CA LYS A 638 -10.89 -6.94 -23.65
C LYS A 638 -10.41 -6.28 -22.37
N PRO A 639 -10.74 -6.81 -21.18
CA PRO A 639 -10.10 -6.34 -19.96
C PRO A 639 -8.69 -6.95 -19.87
N MET A 640 -7.73 -6.21 -19.32
CA MET A 640 -6.34 -6.70 -19.16
C MET A 640 -5.87 -6.57 -17.72
N GLY A 641 -5.30 -7.66 -17.19
CA GLY A 641 -4.78 -7.75 -15.84
C GLY A 641 -3.27 -7.54 -15.76
N LEU A 642 -2.75 -7.54 -14.53
CA LEU A 642 -1.33 -7.29 -14.24
C LEU A 642 -0.38 -8.28 -14.93
N GLN A 643 -0.75 -9.55 -15.09
CA GLN A 643 0.10 -10.56 -15.75
C GLN A 643 0.37 -10.23 -17.23
N ALA A 644 -0.66 -9.77 -17.94
CA ALA A 644 -0.52 -9.36 -19.34
C ALA A 644 0.16 -7.99 -19.46
N LEU A 645 -0.11 -7.08 -18.51
CA LEU A 645 0.57 -5.79 -18.43
C LEU A 645 2.09 -5.96 -18.27
N ASP A 646 2.53 -6.86 -17.40
CA ASP A 646 3.95 -7.13 -17.16
C ASP A 646 4.64 -7.64 -18.43
N MET A 647 3.96 -8.46 -19.24
CA MET A 647 4.48 -8.89 -20.53
C MET A 647 4.68 -7.72 -21.49
N VAL A 648 3.66 -6.90 -21.71
CA VAL A 648 3.74 -5.83 -22.71
C VAL A 648 4.69 -4.70 -22.31
N ARG A 649 4.81 -4.41 -21.00
CA ARG A 649 5.70 -3.38 -20.48
C ARG A 649 7.17 -3.83 -20.56
N ILE A 650 7.48 -5.10 -20.30
CA ILE A 650 8.84 -5.65 -20.43
C ILE A 650 9.30 -5.59 -21.90
N GLU A 651 8.45 -6.02 -22.83
CA GLU A 651 8.76 -5.92 -24.27
C GLU A 651 9.02 -4.49 -24.71
N ALA A 652 8.27 -3.54 -24.14
CA ALA A 652 8.45 -2.12 -24.38
C ALA A 652 9.63 -1.50 -23.59
N GLY A 653 10.31 -2.24 -22.72
CA GLY A 653 11.39 -1.69 -21.90
C GLY A 653 10.92 -0.62 -20.90
N LEU A 654 9.68 -0.71 -20.42
CA LEU A 654 9.15 0.21 -19.41
C LEU A 654 9.51 -0.28 -18.01
N ILE A 655 10.08 0.62 -17.21
CA ILE A 655 10.68 0.29 -15.91
C ILE A 655 9.67 0.21 -14.78
N PHE A 656 9.94 -0.62 -13.79
CA PHE A 656 9.09 -0.79 -12.61
C PHE A 656 9.89 -0.67 -11.30
N ALA A 657 9.32 0.03 -10.32
CA ALA A 657 9.92 0.23 -9.01
C ALA A 657 10.17 -1.12 -8.31
N GLY A 658 11.35 -1.29 -7.70
CA GLY A 658 11.79 -2.53 -7.08
C GLY A 658 12.39 -3.55 -8.05
N TYR A 659 12.28 -3.32 -9.36
CA TYR A 659 12.83 -4.20 -10.40
C TYR A 659 13.98 -3.50 -11.11
N GLU A 660 13.67 -2.48 -11.91
CA GLU A 660 14.66 -1.73 -12.68
C GLU A 660 15.31 -0.62 -11.85
N PHE A 661 14.60 -0.08 -10.86
CA PHE A 661 15.12 0.99 -9.99
C PHE A 661 14.71 0.84 -8.52
N SER A 662 15.48 1.51 -7.67
CA SER A 662 15.24 1.71 -6.25
C SER A 662 15.95 2.99 -5.81
N ASP A 663 15.92 3.28 -4.51
CA ASP A 663 16.73 4.32 -3.87
C ASP A 663 18.25 4.16 -4.08
N GLN A 664 18.74 3.02 -4.56
CA GLN A 664 20.15 2.81 -4.87
C GLN A 664 20.49 3.00 -6.35
N THR A 665 19.49 3.00 -7.22
CA THR A 665 19.66 3.05 -8.69
C THR A 665 19.34 4.44 -9.20
N ASP A 666 20.18 4.99 -10.08
CA ASP A 666 19.91 6.27 -10.73
C ASP A 666 19.16 6.13 -12.06
N PRO A 667 18.58 7.22 -12.61
CA PRO A 667 17.83 7.18 -13.86
C PRO A 667 18.63 6.70 -15.09
N PHE A 668 19.97 6.82 -15.11
CA PHE A 668 20.78 6.33 -16.21
C PHE A 668 20.92 4.80 -16.16
N GLU A 669 21.21 4.27 -14.97
CA GLU A 669 21.26 2.83 -14.73
C GLU A 669 19.89 2.16 -14.91
N ALA A 670 18.80 2.88 -14.61
CA ALA A 670 17.42 2.45 -14.84
C ALA A 670 16.96 2.62 -16.31
N GLY A 671 17.81 3.05 -17.25
CA GLY A 671 17.44 3.13 -18.67
C GLY A 671 16.52 4.30 -19.06
N ILE A 672 16.16 5.18 -18.11
CA ILE A 672 15.33 6.37 -18.36
C ILE A 672 16.15 7.67 -18.38
N GLY A 673 17.45 7.60 -18.66
CA GLY A 673 18.35 8.77 -18.66
C GLY A 673 17.93 9.93 -19.60
N PHE A 674 17.01 9.70 -20.53
CA PHE A 674 16.38 10.75 -21.34
C PHE A 674 15.53 11.75 -20.50
N THR A 675 15.16 11.39 -19.28
CA THR A 675 14.47 12.27 -18.31
C THR A 675 15.42 13.20 -17.57
N VAL A 676 16.73 13.08 -17.76
CA VAL A 676 17.76 13.88 -17.07
C VAL A 676 18.51 14.79 -18.05
N PRO A 677 17.88 15.90 -18.51
CA PRO A 677 18.43 16.81 -19.51
C PRO A 677 19.52 17.75 -18.95
N LEU A 678 20.63 17.19 -18.41
CA LEU A 678 21.73 17.94 -17.75
C LEU A 678 22.30 19.11 -18.58
N LYS A 679 22.26 19.00 -19.91
CA LYS A 679 22.79 20.03 -20.83
C LYS A 679 21.80 21.17 -21.07
N SER A 680 20.50 20.88 -21.12
CA SER A 680 19.47 21.85 -21.53
C SER A 680 18.63 22.39 -20.38
N LYS A 681 18.64 21.73 -19.22
CA LYS A 681 18.11 22.25 -17.96
C LYS A 681 19.25 22.90 -17.20
N THR A 682 19.28 24.23 -17.22
CA THR A 682 20.33 25.05 -16.58
C THR A 682 20.07 25.25 -15.10
N ASP A 683 18.81 25.23 -14.69
CA ASP A 683 18.42 25.33 -13.28
C ASP A 683 18.91 24.10 -12.51
N ASP A 684 19.22 24.33 -11.24
CA ASP A 684 19.56 23.24 -10.33
C ASP A 684 18.33 22.39 -9.98
N PHE A 685 18.57 21.14 -9.61
CA PHE A 685 17.55 20.21 -9.14
C PHE A 685 18.18 19.15 -8.23
N ILE A 686 17.36 18.55 -7.37
CA ILE A 686 17.83 17.60 -6.37
C ILE A 686 18.54 16.41 -7.03
N GLY A 687 19.77 16.13 -6.57
CA GLY A 687 20.61 15.06 -7.09
C GLY A 687 21.41 15.40 -8.35
N ARG A 688 21.32 16.62 -8.90
CA ARG A 688 22.00 17.02 -10.14
C ARG A 688 23.51 16.74 -10.12
N GLU A 689 24.22 17.13 -9.07
CA GLU A 689 25.67 16.90 -8.95
C GLU A 689 26.03 15.42 -8.91
N ALA A 690 25.29 14.62 -8.14
CA ALA A 690 25.47 13.17 -8.09
C ALA A 690 25.21 12.53 -9.47
N LEU A 691 24.19 12.99 -10.18
CA LEU A 691 23.84 12.51 -11.51
C LEU A 691 24.86 12.91 -12.59
N ILE A 692 25.50 14.07 -12.49
CA ILE A 692 26.65 14.42 -13.34
C ILE A 692 27.77 13.39 -13.15
N ARG A 693 28.19 13.16 -11.89
CA ARG A 693 29.26 12.21 -11.57
C ARG A 693 28.94 10.79 -12.04
N ARG A 694 27.71 10.32 -11.81
CA ARG A 694 27.21 9.00 -12.24
C ARG A 694 27.14 8.87 -13.76
N LYS A 695 26.79 9.94 -14.48
CA LYS A 695 26.80 9.95 -15.95
C LYS A 695 28.22 9.92 -16.54
N GLU A 696 29.16 10.60 -15.89
CA GLU A 696 30.58 10.61 -16.30
C GLU A 696 31.28 9.28 -15.97
N ASN A 697 30.85 8.60 -14.90
CA ASN A 697 31.41 7.34 -14.43
C ASN A 697 30.31 6.28 -14.25
N PRO A 698 29.64 5.85 -15.33
CA PRO A 698 28.55 4.88 -15.23
C PRO A 698 29.13 3.53 -14.82
N ARG A 699 28.57 2.93 -13.76
CA ARG A 699 28.95 1.58 -13.34
C ARG A 699 28.12 0.55 -14.10
N ASN A 700 26.80 0.72 -14.10
CA ASN A 700 25.89 -0.20 -14.76
C ASN A 700 25.07 0.44 -15.87
N ARG A 701 24.43 -0.39 -16.69
CA ARG A 701 23.51 0.02 -17.73
C ARG A 701 22.35 -0.97 -17.85
N LEU A 702 21.12 -0.46 -18.01
CA LEU A 702 19.99 -1.28 -18.42
C LEU A 702 20.13 -1.70 -19.88
N VAL A 703 20.00 -3.00 -20.13
CA VAL A 703 20.03 -3.62 -21.46
C VAL A 703 18.90 -4.62 -21.63
N GLY A 704 18.64 -5.01 -22.88
CA GLY A 704 17.81 -6.16 -23.19
C GLY A 704 18.68 -7.39 -23.38
N LEU A 705 18.14 -8.56 -23.04
CA LEU A 705 18.76 -9.85 -23.30
C LEU A 705 17.82 -10.70 -24.16
N ASP A 706 18.33 -11.21 -25.28
CA ASP A 706 17.72 -12.29 -26.05
C ASP A 706 18.30 -13.62 -25.53
N ILE A 707 17.45 -14.50 -25.03
CA ILE A 707 17.89 -15.73 -24.33
C ILE A 707 17.75 -16.90 -25.28
N ASP A 708 18.87 -17.51 -25.63
CA ASP A 708 18.94 -18.66 -26.54
C ASP A 708 18.72 -19.97 -25.79
N ALA A 709 17.61 -20.01 -25.04
CA ALA A 709 17.16 -21.17 -24.31
C ALA A 709 15.64 -21.09 -24.08
N ASN A 710 14.98 -22.25 -24.04
CA ASN A 710 13.56 -22.33 -23.72
C ASN A 710 13.29 -22.42 -22.20
N VAL A 711 14.14 -21.79 -21.39
CA VAL A 711 14.03 -21.76 -19.92
C VAL A 711 13.73 -20.33 -19.49
N ALA A 712 12.71 -20.17 -18.64
CA ALA A 712 12.33 -18.86 -18.13
C ALA A 712 13.42 -18.25 -17.23
N VAL A 713 13.54 -16.93 -17.27
CA VAL A 713 14.40 -16.14 -16.38
C VAL A 713 13.57 -15.13 -15.61
N GLY A 714 14.00 -14.80 -14.41
CA GLY A 714 13.28 -13.95 -13.48
C GLY A 714 14.19 -12.94 -12.80
N HIS A 715 13.56 -12.01 -12.10
CA HIS A 715 14.23 -11.01 -11.28
C HIS A 715 15.24 -11.67 -10.33
N GLY A 716 16.47 -11.15 -10.30
CA GLY A 716 17.54 -11.63 -9.42
C GLY A 716 18.45 -12.70 -10.03
N ASP A 717 18.11 -13.31 -11.17
CA ASP A 717 19.02 -14.24 -11.85
C ASP A 717 20.33 -13.52 -12.21
N CYS A 718 21.46 -14.13 -11.87
CA CYS A 718 22.78 -13.58 -12.13
C CYS A 718 23.16 -13.65 -13.62
N VAL A 719 23.83 -12.62 -14.15
CA VAL A 719 24.35 -12.60 -15.52
C VAL A 719 25.87 -12.67 -15.48
N HIS A 720 26.47 -13.53 -16.30
CA HIS A 720 27.89 -13.86 -16.23
C HIS A 720 28.61 -13.78 -17.57
N VAL A 721 29.93 -13.58 -17.46
CA VAL A 721 30.92 -13.86 -18.50
C VAL A 721 31.98 -14.76 -17.89
N GLY A 722 32.03 -16.01 -18.36
CA GLY A 722 32.83 -17.05 -17.72
C GLY A 722 32.38 -17.28 -16.28
N ARG A 723 33.31 -17.15 -15.31
CA ARG A 723 32.97 -17.28 -13.88
C ARG A 723 32.51 -15.98 -13.23
N ALA A 724 32.84 -14.82 -13.78
CA ALA A 724 32.50 -13.56 -13.16
C ALA A 724 31.01 -13.24 -13.34
N GLN A 725 30.33 -12.86 -12.25
CA GLN A 725 29.01 -12.23 -12.34
C GLN A 725 29.21 -10.77 -12.73
N ILE A 726 28.60 -10.36 -13.83
CA ILE A 726 28.71 -9.00 -14.39
C ILE A 726 27.39 -8.24 -14.39
N GLY A 727 26.33 -8.83 -13.82
CA GLY A 727 25.05 -8.16 -13.71
C GLY A 727 23.94 -9.04 -13.15
N VAL A 728 22.72 -8.55 -13.30
CA VAL A 728 21.50 -9.19 -12.79
C VAL A 728 20.33 -8.94 -13.74
N VAL A 729 19.50 -9.95 -13.93
CA VAL A 729 18.20 -9.81 -14.60
C VAL A 729 17.27 -9.01 -13.69
N THR A 730 16.68 -7.93 -14.21
CA THR A 730 15.72 -7.12 -13.47
C THR A 730 14.30 -7.60 -13.74
N SER A 731 13.92 -7.85 -14.99
CA SER A 731 12.60 -8.37 -15.38
C SER A 731 12.75 -9.38 -16.52
N GLY A 732 11.96 -10.45 -16.53
CA GLY A 732 12.05 -11.50 -17.54
C GLY A 732 10.69 -12.06 -17.93
N MET A 733 10.53 -12.44 -19.21
CA MET A 733 9.29 -13.03 -19.72
C MET A 733 9.52 -13.85 -20.99
N ARG A 734 8.54 -14.71 -21.33
CA ARG A 734 8.45 -15.35 -22.65
C ARG A 734 7.59 -14.47 -23.54
N SER A 735 8.19 -13.86 -24.57
CA SER A 735 7.49 -12.97 -25.50
C SER A 735 6.64 -13.77 -26.48
N PRO A 736 5.31 -13.55 -26.53
CA PRO A 736 4.45 -14.21 -27.50
C PRO A 736 4.72 -13.72 -28.93
N VAL A 737 4.93 -12.42 -29.14
CA VAL A 737 5.16 -11.87 -30.50
C VAL A 737 6.54 -12.22 -31.06
N LEU A 738 7.57 -12.27 -30.21
CA LEU A 738 8.92 -12.62 -30.65
C LEU A 738 9.18 -14.14 -30.62
N ASN A 739 8.30 -14.90 -29.96
CA ASN A 739 8.47 -16.32 -29.67
C ASN A 739 9.86 -16.63 -29.06
N LYS A 740 10.27 -15.83 -28.07
CA LYS A 740 11.59 -15.90 -27.41
C LYS A 740 11.49 -15.62 -25.92
N ASN A 741 12.41 -16.16 -25.13
CA ASN A 741 12.62 -15.69 -23.76
C ASN A 741 13.45 -14.41 -23.84
N ILE A 742 12.98 -13.36 -23.20
CA ILE A 742 13.62 -12.06 -23.17
C ILE A 742 13.73 -11.56 -21.72
N ALA A 743 14.67 -10.66 -21.49
CA ALA A 743 14.79 -10.01 -20.20
C ALA A 743 15.33 -8.58 -20.31
N LEU A 744 14.96 -7.75 -19.34
CA LEU A 744 15.70 -6.56 -18.97
C LEU A 744 16.77 -6.96 -17.96
N ALA A 745 17.96 -6.39 -18.08
CA ALA A 745 19.05 -6.67 -17.15
C ALA A 745 19.88 -5.41 -16.90
N ARG A 746 20.40 -5.29 -15.69
CA ARG A 746 21.37 -4.26 -15.33
C ARG A 746 22.76 -4.90 -15.31
N LEU A 747 23.60 -4.50 -16.25
CA LEU A 747 24.95 -5.06 -16.44
C LEU A 747 26.02 -4.02 -16.21
N ASP A 748 27.21 -4.47 -15.84
CA ASP A 748 28.43 -3.66 -15.86
C ASP A 748 28.63 -3.05 -17.26
N VAL A 749 28.95 -1.75 -17.30
CA VAL A 749 29.04 -0.99 -18.55
C VAL A 749 30.04 -1.59 -19.55
N THR A 750 31.07 -2.30 -19.08
CA THR A 750 32.09 -2.93 -19.93
C THR A 750 31.54 -4.11 -20.76
N HIS A 751 30.38 -4.66 -20.38
CA HIS A 751 29.73 -5.79 -21.05
C HIS A 751 28.34 -5.43 -21.61
N ALA A 752 27.97 -4.15 -21.60
CA ALA A 752 26.63 -3.67 -21.98
C ALA A 752 26.48 -3.34 -23.49
N ALA A 753 27.49 -3.63 -24.32
CA ALA A 753 27.41 -3.36 -25.76
C ALA A 753 26.46 -4.34 -26.46
N ILE A 754 25.63 -3.84 -27.39
CA ILE A 754 24.76 -4.69 -28.21
C ILE A 754 25.61 -5.74 -28.95
N GLY A 755 25.15 -6.98 -28.96
CA GLY A 755 25.83 -8.13 -29.56
C GLY A 755 26.74 -8.89 -28.60
N THR A 756 27.05 -8.34 -27.42
CA THR A 756 27.85 -9.05 -26.39
C THR A 756 27.16 -10.34 -25.98
N GLU A 757 27.91 -11.44 -25.97
CA GLU A 757 27.43 -12.74 -25.50
C GLU A 757 27.63 -12.84 -23.99
N VAL A 758 26.59 -13.30 -23.30
CA VAL A 758 26.56 -13.46 -21.85
C VAL A 758 25.80 -14.74 -21.49
N GLU A 759 25.90 -15.14 -20.24
CA GLU A 759 25.22 -16.35 -19.75
C GLU A 759 24.37 -16.03 -18.51
N ILE A 760 23.11 -16.44 -18.52
CA ILE A 760 22.23 -16.30 -17.35
C ILE A 760 22.42 -17.53 -16.47
N GLY A 761 22.79 -17.31 -15.22
CA GLY A 761 22.97 -18.36 -14.23
C GLY A 761 21.64 -18.88 -13.71
N LYS A 762 21.57 -20.20 -13.53
CA LYS A 762 20.51 -20.93 -12.85
C LYS A 762 21.13 -21.83 -11.79
N LEU A 763 20.30 -22.35 -10.88
CA LEU A 763 20.77 -23.14 -9.74
C LEU A 763 21.68 -22.30 -8.85
N ASP A 764 22.95 -22.68 -8.67
CA ASP A 764 23.99 -21.93 -7.96
C ASP A 764 24.63 -20.82 -8.81
N GLY A 765 24.01 -20.51 -9.95
CA GLY A 765 24.55 -19.64 -10.98
C GLY A 765 25.42 -20.41 -11.96
N HIS A 766 26.31 -21.31 -11.53
CA HIS A 766 27.37 -21.89 -12.38
C HIS A 766 27.03 -23.22 -13.04
N ALA A 767 26.28 -24.09 -12.35
CA ALA A 767 25.99 -25.45 -12.81
C ALA A 767 25.09 -25.46 -14.04
N LYS A 768 24.28 -24.41 -14.24
CA LYS A 768 23.44 -24.25 -15.42
C LYS A 768 23.53 -22.81 -15.93
N ARG A 769 24.03 -22.67 -17.16
CA ARG A 769 24.19 -21.40 -17.87
C ARG A 769 23.30 -21.39 -19.10
N LEU A 770 22.46 -20.36 -19.21
CA LEU A 770 21.61 -20.14 -20.38
C LEU A 770 22.31 -19.11 -21.28
N PRO A 771 22.70 -19.46 -22.51
CA PRO A 771 23.30 -18.49 -23.42
C PRO A 771 22.32 -17.36 -23.72
N ALA A 772 22.82 -16.13 -23.75
CA ALA A 772 22.04 -14.95 -24.08
C ALA A 772 22.91 -13.92 -24.81
N ARG A 773 22.25 -12.98 -25.49
CA ARG A 773 22.91 -11.89 -26.21
C ARG A 773 22.31 -10.55 -25.82
N VAL A 774 23.18 -9.58 -25.59
CA VAL A 774 22.78 -8.20 -25.30
C VAL A 774 22.15 -7.57 -26.56
N VAL A 775 20.97 -7.00 -26.39
CA VAL A 775 20.17 -6.30 -27.41
C VAL A 775 19.66 -4.96 -26.87
N ALA A 776 18.96 -4.19 -27.70
CA ALA A 776 18.25 -3.00 -27.22
C ALA A 776 17.21 -3.40 -26.16
N PHE A 777 17.12 -2.64 -25.06
CA PHE A 777 16.27 -3.02 -23.92
C PHE A 777 14.77 -2.99 -24.22
N ALA A 778 14.33 -2.22 -25.21
CA ALA A 778 13.01 -2.40 -25.78
C ALA A 778 13.09 -3.44 -26.90
N HIS A 779 12.67 -4.67 -26.62
CA HIS A 779 12.64 -5.77 -27.61
C HIS A 779 11.55 -5.59 -28.67
N TYR A 780 10.49 -4.86 -28.34
CA TYR A 780 9.37 -4.55 -29.23
C TYR A 780 9.25 -3.04 -29.46
N ASP A 781 9.15 -2.66 -30.73
CA ASP A 781 9.07 -1.26 -31.19
C ASP A 781 10.08 -0.33 -30.48
N PRO A 782 11.41 -0.58 -30.62
CA PRO A 782 12.45 0.20 -29.93
C PRO A 782 12.43 1.68 -30.30
N HIS A 783 11.85 2.03 -31.45
CA HIS A 783 11.71 3.40 -31.92
C HIS A 783 10.42 4.09 -31.47
N LYS A 784 9.56 3.39 -30.72
CA LYS A 784 8.28 3.92 -30.19
C LYS A 784 7.38 4.48 -31.28
N THR A 785 7.32 3.81 -32.43
CA THR A 785 6.47 4.19 -33.56
C THR A 785 4.98 3.97 -33.26
N ARG A 786 4.62 2.93 -32.50
CA ARG A 786 3.22 2.59 -32.21
C ARG A 786 2.56 3.53 -31.21
N PRO A 787 3.17 3.89 -30.06
CA PRO A 787 2.61 4.91 -29.16
C PRO A 787 2.43 6.28 -29.83
N ARG A 788 3.22 6.56 -30.89
CA ARG A 788 3.20 7.82 -31.65
C ARG A 788 2.24 7.82 -32.85
N SER A 789 1.77 6.64 -33.26
CA SER A 789 0.86 6.45 -34.41
C SER A 789 -0.52 7.02 -34.18
#